data_AF-A0A814UL24-F1
#
_entry.id   AF-A0A814UL24-F1
#
_cell.length_a   1.000
_cell.length_b   1.000
_cell.length_c   1.000
_cell.angle_alpha   90.00
_cell.angle_beta   90.00
_cell.angle_gamma   90.00
#
_symmetry.space_group_name_H-M   'P 1'
#
loop_
_entity.id
_entity.type
_entity.pdbx_description
1 polymer ?
#
loop_
_entity_poly.entity_id
_entity_poly.type
_entity_poly.pdbx_seq_one_letter_code
_entity_poly.pdbx_strand_id
1 'polypeptide(L)'
;MPQVNPRASCGFVGLYNGGATCYMNSILQQLYMVPQISEHILSVHDDGEHINGVNKTSDSSLFYQVQQVFGHLMESKMQYYSPESLWKVFRLWGQEINVREQQDAFDFFTSMTDQIDEYLKSIKQEEIFHKQFGGIFCNQMICINGCNHRYEGEEKFMALNVAVKVDSLNESLNQFVKGEVLDGNNAYFCAKCQEKRTTIKRLCIKKLPPLLCIQMKRFGFDWENNRALKFDDYFKFPIILNMEPYTLEGVNRRESFIEHDDLVTNTNGCSTINSSSTTIGNNKSLSRTSSSSLNNPSNTMSTINYELIGIVIHSGQANAGHYYSFIKDTQCHYSNNTNQWYRFNDTTVEEIQLNEQMLEEECFGGTFRVQKDNNSNSNEERIRFWNAYILIYQCIEPLKLLPPPSIPSSPNTNRLTTRNTRLNHSNQRDSLSQLADLVVQSEHNNLFKIKKPLISSRVLTCVKDENLEFLKNRDTYCDDYFQFIYKLSNICFDDNIQLNNIESNNNNSLSYELCTKLALNFLFNTHLRTHRRLRKDNCQQWIELLENLFSKNSLSCYIFYQLLFEKNDDILKLYLLDCPIDDIRQIFEQICEYVLQSSYIYNINKYIELFIEQLISLLDKSVVEQVKHSQVYFQLIYTYTNMNNISIEYLLKLNTFIRLMNFLLGENIDNRRWHCEQAKEFGIIHEILSILALYCYSINENNHKKYFELIKQMDIYFIGQWSNRYLKEICYAFQEVSSTKLIHTLQLMEKLAKNNDKFSEQFIRIILQSIVQTHTNDLKSLFKLLSCILLIDDSFQTKRLQLAFEGTNESSNTDNNQNFNGLYSLIRTSIETEQRRAYQTVKFLITLSNQSNACKDYFSSTAIQWEAAINWLKQQMQTSWQWSPAHNISNEDNDTRSFQRTRSAQYTLEQAQSLLQQTTILNKNIHSNNNNNNTSTNEVIEFNDIHNQSSSSSSQSTLIGAD
;
A
#
# COMPACT_ATOMS: atom_id res chain seq x y z
N MET A 1 5.43 -13.05 11.64
CA MET A 1 4.50 -12.27 12.48
C MET A 1 4.64 -10.80 12.10
N PRO A 2 3.54 -10.05 11.87
CA PRO A 2 3.64 -8.61 11.71
C PRO A 2 4.21 -7.98 13.00
N GLN A 3 5.08 -6.99 12.84
CA GLN A 3 5.64 -6.24 13.96
C GLN A 3 4.53 -5.36 14.54
N VAL A 4 3.89 -5.82 15.62
CA VAL A 4 3.01 -4.97 16.43
C VAL A 4 3.91 -4.08 17.29
N ASN A 5 3.64 -2.78 17.37
CA ASN A 5 4.42 -1.90 18.25
C ASN A 5 4.08 -2.18 19.72
N PRO A 6 4.94 -1.78 20.67
CA PRO A 6 4.53 -1.75 22.08
C PRO A 6 3.38 -0.77 22.32
N ARG A 7 2.71 -0.94 23.47
CA ARG A 7 1.73 -0.02 24.04
C ARG A 7 2.22 1.43 23.91
N ALA A 8 1.31 2.33 23.57
CA ALA A 8 1.63 3.74 23.37
C ALA A 8 2.27 4.35 24.62
N SER A 9 3.12 5.36 24.44
CA SER A 9 3.82 6.03 25.54
C SER A 9 2.88 6.68 26.56
N CYS A 10 1.66 7.03 26.14
CA CYS A 10 0.61 7.53 27.03
C CYS A 10 -0.06 6.44 27.90
N GLY A 11 0.32 5.17 27.74
CA GLY A 11 -0.13 4.06 28.60
C GLY A 11 -1.40 3.34 28.13
N PHE A 12 -2.08 3.85 27.10
CA PHE A 12 -3.31 3.26 26.56
C PHE A 12 -3.06 2.32 25.37
N VAL A 13 -4.02 1.42 25.15
CA VAL A 13 -4.01 0.40 24.09
C VAL A 13 -5.12 0.73 23.09
N GLY A 14 -4.81 0.67 21.79
CA GLY A 14 -5.78 0.84 20.71
C GLY A 14 -6.59 -0.43 20.40
N LEU A 15 -7.48 -0.35 19.41
CA LEU A 15 -8.23 -1.48 18.88
C LEU A 15 -8.02 -1.63 17.38
N TYR A 16 -7.76 -2.85 16.92
CA TYR A 16 -7.61 -3.14 15.50
C TYR A 16 -8.92 -2.90 14.73
N ASN A 17 -8.81 -2.45 13.49
CA ASN A 17 -9.95 -2.25 12.60
C ASN A 17 -10.02 -3.43 11.60
N GLY A 18 -11.11 -4.19 11.63
CA GLY A 18 -11.34 -5.35 10.77
C GLY A 18 -11.65 -5.01 9.30
N GLY A 19 -11.75 -3.71 8.99
CA GLY A 19 -12.04 -3.15 7.67
C GLY A 19 -12.86 -1.87 7.79
N ALA A 20 -14.00 -1.97 8.46
CA ALA A 20 -14.97 -0.90 8.69
C ALA A 20 -15.54 -0.93 10.13
N THR A 21 -14.76 -1.41 11.11
CA THR A 21 -15.23 -1.61 12.50
C THR A 21 -14.91 -0.44 13.44
N CYS A 22 -14.50 0.71 12.91
CA CYS A 22 -14.16 1.91 13.70
C CYS A 22 -15.33 2.41 14.56
N TYR A 23 -16.59 2.19 14.12
CA TYR A 23 -17.78 2.51 14.91
C TYR A 23 -17.82 1.71 16.23
N MET A 24 -17.38 0.44 16.22
CA MET A 24 -17.26 -0.36 17.45
C MET A 24 -16.12 0.15 18.33
N ASN A 25 -14.96 0.38 17.72
CA ASN A 25 -13.75 0.79 18.44
C ASN A 25 -13.96 2.10 19.20
N SER A 26 -14.57 3.09 18.54
CA SER A 26 -14.85 4.40 19.13
C SER A 26 -15.75 4.31 20.37
N ILE A 27 -16.79 3.47 20.34
CA ILE A 27 -17.72 3.27 21.46
C ILE A 27 -17.12 2.40 22.57
N LEU A 28 -16.45 1.30 22.23
CA LEU A 28 -15.82 0.42 23.22
C LEU A 28 -14.79 1.19 24.05
N GLN A 29 -13.99 2.06 23.44
CA GLN A 29 -13.05 2.92 24.15
C GLN A 29 -13.76 3.94 25.04
N GLN A 30 -14.87 4.56 24.57
CA GLN A 30 -15.68 5.46 25.41
C GLN A 30 -16.20 4.77 26.67
N LEU A 31 -16.73 3.55 26.52
CA LEU A 31 -17.27 2.80 27.66
C LEU A 31 -16.17 2.28 28.59
N TYR A 32 -15.04 1.85 28.03
CA TYR A 32 -13.89 1.38 28.80
C TYR A 32 -13.32 2.46 29.72
N MET A 33 -13.22 3.69 29.20
CA MET A 33 -12.67 4.84 29.92
C MET A 33 -13.60 5.38 31.02
N VAL A 34 -14.81 4.84 31.16
CA VAL A 34 -15.70 5.09 32.29
C VAL A 34 -15.46 4.00 33.36
N PRO A 35 -14.83 4.32 34.49
CA PRO A 35 -14.39 3.29 35.43
C PRO A 35 -15.52 2.53 36.09
N GLN A 36 -16.64 3.21 36.37
CA GLN A 36 -17.82 2.57 36.94
C GLN A 36 -18.36 1.46 36.04
N ILE A 37 -18.14 1.56 34.72
CA ILE A 37 -18.55 0.56 33.74
C ILE A 37 -17.45 -0.50 33.60
N SER A 38 -16.22 -0.10 33.32
CA SER A 38 -15.14 -1.06 33.04
C SER A 38 -14.76 -1.91 34.25
N GLU A 39 -14.67 -1.32 35.44
CA GLU A 39 -14.43 -2.07 36.67
C GLU A 39 -15.58 -3.03 36.98
N HIS A 40 -16.83 -2.60 36.78
CA HIS A 40 -17.98 -3.47 37.01
C HIS A 40 -17.96 -4.67 36.06
N ILE A 41 -17.83 -4.44 34.75
CA ILE A 41 -17.78 -5.49 33.73
C ILE A 41 -16.65 -6.48 34.02
N LEU A 42 -15.46 -6.00 34.37
CA LEU A 42 -14.33 -6.88 34.69
C LEU A 42 -14.55 -7.68 35.99
N SER A 43 -15.19 -7.06 36.99
CA SER A 43 -15.42 -7.67 38.31
C SER A 43 -16.46 -8.79 38.33
N VAL A 44 -17.28 -8.92 37.28
CA VAL A 44 -18.27 -10.00 37.16
C VAL A 44 -17.55 -11.28 36.74
N HIS A 45 -17.36 -12.18 37.70
CA HIS A 45 -16.82 -13.51 37.43
C HIS A 45 -17.99 -14.47 37.23
N ASP A 46 -18.23 -14.83 35.97
CA ASP A 46 -19.19 -15.88 35.65
C ASP A 46 -18.53 -17.25 35.86
N ASP A 47 -18.62 -17.72 37.10
CA ASP A 47 -18.23 -19.08 37.49
C ASP A 47 -19.38 -20.03 37.09
N GLY A 48 -19.58 -20.18 35.78
CA GLY A 48 -20.77 -20.80 35.16
C GLY A 48 -21.44 -21.89 36.00
N GLU A 49 -22.55 -21.55 36.66
CA GLU A 49 -23.38 -22.55 37.32
C GLU A 49 -24.01 -23.45 36.26
N HIS A 50 -23.80 -24.77 36.43
CA HIS A 50 -24.41 -25.84 35.67
C HIS A 50 -25.94 -25.71 35.65
N ILE A 51 -26.49 -25.05 34.64
CA ILE A 51 -27.92 -25.11 34.35
C ILE A 51 -28.10 -25.93 33.07
N ASN A 52 -28.64 -27.14 33.25
CA ASN A 52 -29.21 -28.01 32.20
C ASN A 52 -28.27 -28.71 31.21
N GLY A 53 -27.08 -29.16 31.63
CA GLY A 53 -26.35 -30.24 30.94
C GLY A 53 -25.89 -29.96 29.50
N VAL A 54 -25.94 -28.71 29.03
CA VAL A 54 -25.39 -28.28 27.75
C VAL A 54 -24.26 -27.30 28.02
N ASN A 55 -23.03 -27.68 27.73
CA ASN A 55 -21.88 -26.80 27.70
C ASN A 55 -22.06 -25.76 26.57
N LYS A 56 -22.86 -24.70 26.78
CA LYS A 56 -22.65 -23.47 26.01
C LYS A 56 -21.32 -22.92 26.49
N THR A 57 -20.30 -23.00 25.64
CA THR A 57 -18.98 -22.45 25.92
C THR A 57 -19.13 -20.98 26.29
N SER A 58 -18.90 -20.65 27.57
CA SER A 58 -18.95 -19.27 28.09
C SER A 58 -18.04 -18.32 27.29
N ASP A 59 -17.02 -18.88 26.64
CA ASP A 59 -16.08 -18.20 25.75
C ASP A 59 -16.74 -17.59 24.50
N SER A 60 -17.95 -18.02 24.13
CA SER A 60 -18.69 -17.49 22.97
C SER A 60 -19.74 -16.44 23.34
N SER A 61 -19.85 -16.04 24.60
CA SER A 61 -20.81 -15.02 25.01
C SER A 61 -20.33 -13.61 24.65
N LEU A 62 -21.25 -12.73 24.25
CA LEU A 62 -20.94 -11.32 23.97
C LEU A 62 -20.31 -10.65 25.19
N PHE A 63 -20.86 -10.92 26.38
CA PHE A 63 -20.35 -10.38 27.63
C PHE A 63 -18.88 -10.73 27.87
N TYR A 64 -18.52 -12.01 27.72
CA TYR A 64 -17.14 -12.45 27.87
C TYR A 64 -16.22 -11.81 26.82
N GLN A 65 -16.68 -11.64 25.57
CA GLN A 65 -15.88 -10.97 24.55
C GLN A 65 -15.65 -9.48 24.86
N VAL A 66 -16.62 -8.80 25.49
CA VAL A 66 -16.41 -7.43 26.00
C VAL A 66 -15.45 -7.42 27.19
N GLN A 67 -15.51 -8.41 28.08
CA GLN A 67 -14.50 -8.58 29.14
C GLN A 67 -13.10 -8.81 28.58
N GLN A 68 -12.97 -9.59 27.50
CA GLN A 68 -11.72 -9.80 26.79
C GLN A 68 -11.17 -8.48 26.25
N VAL A 69 -12.00 -7.68 25.57
CA VAL A 69 -11.61 -6.33 25.12
C VAL A 69 -11.13 -5.48 26.29
N PHE A 70 -11.92 -5.34 27.35
CA PHE A 70 -11.59 -4.45 28.48
C PHE A 70 -10.35 -4.94 29.26
N GLY A 71 -10.17 -6.25 29.38
CA GLY A 71 -9.00 -6.85 30.02
C GLY A 71 -7.72 -6.59 29.22
N HIS A 72 -7.78 -6.70 27.89
CA HIS A 72 -6.65 -6.38 27.03
C HIS A 72 -6.34 -4.89 26.99
N LEU A 73 -7.36 -4.02 26.96
CA LEU A 73 -7.18 -2.57 27.07
C LEU A 73 -6.46 -2.19 28.38
N MET A 74 -6.77 -2.87 29.48
CA MET A 74 -6.14 -2.67 30.79
C MET A 74 -4.69 -3.19 30.83
N GLU A 75 -4.44 -4.42 30.38
CA GLU A 75 -3.19 -5.16 30.71
C GLU A 75 -2.24 -5.44 29.53
N SER A 76 -2.69 -5.35 28.27
CA SER A 76 -1.85 -5.70 27.09
C SER A 76 -0.65 -4.77 26.93
N LYS A 77 0.54 -5.31 26.65
CA LYS A 77 1.77 -4.54 26.38
C LYS A 77 1.92 -4.18 24.90
N MET A 78 0.96 -4.57 24.06
CA MET A 78 0.91 -4.28 22.64
C MET A 78 0.29 -2.91 22.39
N GLN A 79 0.57 -2.34 21.21
CA GLN A 79 -0.01 -1.07 20.77
C GLN A 79 -1.54 -1.13 20.72
N TYR A 80 -2.09 -2.27 20.30
CA TYR A 80 -3.52 -2.48 20.16
C TYR A 80 -3.92 -3.93 20.42
N TYR A 81 -5.20 -4.16 20.68
CA TYR A 81 -5.83 -5.48 20.74
C TYR A 81 -6.70 -5.73 19.50
N SER A 82 -6.79 -6.98 19.02
CA SER A 82 -7.63 -7.35 17.87
C SER A 82 -8.89 -8.11 18.33
N PRO A 83 -10.07 -7.47 18.36
CA PRO A 83 -11.29 -8.07 18.91
C PRO A 83 -12.02 -8.99 17.91
N GLU A 84 -11.32 -9.91 17.24
CA GLU A 84 -11.91 -10.76 16.20
C GLU A 84 -13.06 -11.64 16.70
N SER A 85 -12.93 -12.16 17.92
CA SER A 85 -13.95 -13.00 18.54
C SER A 85 -15.20 -12.21 18.91
N LEU A 86 -15.06 -10.92 19.24
CA LEU A 86 -16.21 -10.03 19.44
C LEU A 86 -16.99 -9.86 18.13
N TRP A 87 -16.32 -9.64 17.00
CA TRP A 87 -16.97 -9.48 15.70
C TRP A 87 -17.77 -10.73 15.29
N LYS A 88 -17.25 -11.91 15.62
CA LYS A 88 -17.92 -13.19 15.34
C LYS A 88 -19.18 -13.41 16.17
N VAL A 89 -19.23 -12.88 17.39
CA VAL A 89 -20.31 -13.14 18.36
C VAL A 89 -21.36 -12.02 18.39
N PHE A 90 -20.96 -10.77 18.20
CA PHE A 90 -21.89 -9.64 18.25
C PHE A 90 -22.94 -9.75 17.13
N ARG A 91 -24.18 -9.39 17.46
CA ARG A 91 -25.30 -9.36 16.53
C ARG A 91 -25.97 -7.99 16.59
N LEU A 92 -26.15 -7.36 15.44
CA LEU A 92 -26.91 -6.11 15.31
C LEU A 92 -28.30 -6.47 14.78
N TRP A 93 -29.33 -6.21 15.58
CA TRP A 93 -30.72 -6.59 15.28
C TRP A 93 -30.90 -8.08 14.89
N GLY A 94 -30.13 -8.95 15.54
CA GLY A 94 -30.15 -10.40 15.28
C GLY A 94 -29.34 -10.87 14.07
N GLN A 95 -28.71 -9.96 13.31
CA GLN A 95 -27.88 -10.30 12.15
C GLN A 95 -26.39 -10.34 12.49
N GLU A 96 -25.63 -11.18 11.78
CA GLU A 96 -24.18 -11.25 11.90
C GLU A 96 -23.52 -9.99 11.30
N ILE A 97 -22.39 -9.58 11.88
CA ILE A 97 -21.66 -8.42 11.37
C ILE A 97 -20.73 -8.81 10.24
N ASN A 98 -20.83 -8.08 9.13
CA ASN A 98 -19.77 -8.02 8.13
C ASN A 98 -18.76 -6.92 8.53
N VAL A 99 -17.53 -7.31 8.88
CA VAL A 99 -16.48 -6.38 9.34
C VAL A 99 -16.02 -5.37 8.27
N ARG A 100 -16.46 -5.54 7.01
CA ARG A 100 -16.19 -4.61 5.90
C ARG A 100 -17.32 -3.61 5.65
N GLU A 101 -18.42 -3.71 6.39
CA GLU A 101 -19.56 -2.79 6.29
C GLU A 101 -19.53 -1.78 7.44
N GLN A 102 -19.69 -0.50 7.08
CA GLN A 102 -19.88 0.57 8.06
C GLN A 102 -21.28 0.45 8.67
N GLN A 103 -21.37 0.71 9.97
CA GLN A 103 -22.62 0.78 10.71
C GLN A 103 -22.66 2.05 11.54
N ASP A 104 -23.84 2.46 11.98
CA ASP A 104 -24.00 3.61 12.86
C ASP A 104 -23.45 3.30 14.26
N ALA A 105 -22.54 4.14 14.75
CA ALA A 105 -21.95 3.98 16.08
C ALA A 105 -22.98 4.05 17.22
N PHE A 106 -24.06 4.82 17.04
CA PHE A 106 -25.14 4.93 18.01
C PHE A 106 -26.03 3.68 18.05
N ASP A 107 -26.28 3.07 16.90
CA ASP A 107 -27.01 1.79 16.82
C ASP A 107 -26.20 0.67 17.48
N PHE A 108 -24.88 0.66 17.26
CA PHE A 108 -23.97 -0.24 17.97
C PHE A 108 -23.98 0.00 19.48
N PHE A 109 -23.88 1.26 19.94
CA PHE A 109 -23.96 1.62 21.36
C PHE A 109 -25.24 1.06 21.98
N THR A 110 -26.41 1.39 21.43
CA THR A 110 -27.71 0.99 21.96
C THR A 110 -27.85 -0.53 22.01
N SER A 111 -27.57 -1.20 20.88
CA SER A 111 -27.67 -2.67 20.78
C SER A 111 -26.72 -3.40 21.74
N MET A 112 -25.49 -2.90 21.89
CA MET A 112 -24.51 -3.51 22.78
C MET A 112 -24.86 -3.30 24.26
N THR A 113 -25.24 -2.09 24.66
CA THR A 113 -25.60 -1.82 26.06
C THR A 113 -26.81 -2.64 26.49
N ASP A 114 -27.83 -2.76 25.62
CA ASP A 114 -29.04 -3.53 25.90
C ASP A 114 -28.73 -5.03 26.05
N GLN A 115 -27.93 -5.61 25.14
CA GLN A 115 -27.57 -7.03 25.21
C GLN A 115 -26.70 -7.36 26.44
N ILE A 116 -25.82 -6.45 26.86
CA ILE A 116 -25.01 -6.64 28.07
C ILE A 116 -25.88 -6.53 29.33
N ASP A 117 -26.76 -5.53 29.43
CA ASP A 117 -27.64 -5.40 30.60
C ASP A 117 -28.65 -6.55 30.68
N GLU A 118 -29.17 -7.05 29.56
CA GLU A 118 -30.01 -8.25 29.51
C GLU A 118 -29.24 -9.48 30.03
N TYR A 119 -27.98 -9.63 29.62
CA TYR A 119 -27.11 -10.69 30.13
C TYR A 119 -26.87 -10.55 31.64
N LEU A 120 -26.48 -9.36 32.12
CA LEU A 120 -26.24 -9.09 33.55
C LEU A 120 -27.48 -9.39 34.38
N LYS A 121 -28.66 -8.98 33.89
CA LYS A 121 -29.94 -9.30 34.51
C LYS A 121 -30.20 -10.80 34.58
N SER A 122 -29.86 -11.56 33.54
CA SER A 122 -30.04 -13.01 33.51
C SER A 122 -29.21 -13.73 34.58
N ILE A 123 -28.03 -13.21 34.91
CA ILE A 123 -27.16 -13.70 35.99
C ILE A 123 -27.38 -12.97 37.33
N LYS A 124 -28.49 -12.24 37.47
CA LYS A 124 -28.89 -11.50 38.68
C LYS A 124 -27.87 -10.44 39.13
N GLN A 125 -27.10 -9.90 38.20
CA GLN A 125 -26.25 -8.73 38.40
C GLN A 125 -27.02 -7.45 38.06
N GLU A 126 -26.45 -6.31 38.44
CA GLU A 126 -27.05 -4.99 38.20
C GLU A 126 -26.94 -4.61 36.71
N GLU A 127 -28.02 -4.06 36.15
CA GLU A 127 -28.08 -3.50 34.80
C GLU A 127 -27.22 -2.21 34.75
N ILE A 128 -25.91 -2.36 34.55
CA ILE A 128 -24.92 -1.30 34.73
C ILE A 128 -25.12 -0.13 33.76
N PHE A 129 -25.51 -0.37 32.51
CA PHE A 129 -25.70 0.70 31.55
C PHE A 129 -26.97 1.50 31.85
N HIS A 130 -28.08 0.83 32.16
CA HIS A 130 -29.31 1.49 32.63
C HIS A 130 -29.09 2.28 33.92
N LYS A 131 -28.25 1.79 34.83
CA LYS A 131 -27.88 2.52 36.04
C LYS A 131 -27.12 3.82 35.72
N GLN A 132 -26.17 3.77 34.79
CA GLN A 132 -25.28 4.90 34.48
C GLN A 132 -25.89 5.90 33.49
N PHE A 133 -26.61 5.45 32.47
CA PHE A 133 -27.15 6.27 31.38
C PHE A 133 -28.67 6.48 31.45
N GLY A 134 -29.40 5.71 32.26
CA GLY A 134 -30.86 5.72 32.30
C GLY A 134 -31.47 6.97 32.94
N GLY A 135 -32.17 7.76 32.13
CA GLY A 135 -32.98 8.91 32.54
C GLY A 135 -34.48 8.71 32.34
N ILE A 136 -35.27 9.69 32.78
CA ILE A 136 -36.74 9.69 32.64
C ILE A 136 -37.20 11.06 32.14
N PHE A 137 -37.93 11.08 31.02
CA PHE A 137 -38.71 12.21 30.54
C PHE A 137 -40.08 12.28 31.22
N CYS A 138 -40.63 13.49 31.28
CA CYS A 138 -42.02 13.77 31.61
C CYS A 138 -42.64 14.50 30.41
N ASN A 139 -43.51 13.80 29.69
CA ASN A 139 -44.33 14.37 28.63
C ASN A 139 -45.54 15.06 29.25
N GLN A 140 -45.68 16.37 29.03
CA GLN A 140 -46.72 17.18 29.63
C GLN A 140 -47.67 17.71 28.56
N MET A 141 -48.97 17.52 28.80
CA MET A 141 -50.05 18.11 28.02
C MET A 141 -50.76 19.14 28.91
N ILE A 142 -50.60 20.42 28.59
CA ILE A 142 -51.13 21.54 29.37
C ILE A 142 -52.22 22.22 28.54
N CYS A 143 -53.49 22.02 28.91
CA CYS A 143 -54.58 22.73 28.26
C CYS A 143 -54.46 24.24 28.54
N ILE A 144 -54.69 25.07 27.53
CA ILE A 144 -54.70 26.53 27.63
C ILE A 144 -56.04 27.08 27.12
N ASN A 145 -56.36 28.33 27.47
CA ASN A 145 -57.58 29.04 27.07
C ASN A 145 -58.90 28.38 27.55
N GLY A 146 -59.22 28.55 28.84
CA GLY A 146 -60.51 28.13 29.43
C GLY A 146 -60.55 26.72 30.02
N CYS A 147 -59.40 26.04 30.11
CA CYS A 147 -59.25 24.72 30.73
C CYS A 147 -57.87 24.64 31.42
N ASN A 148 -57.83 24.27 32.71
CA ASN A 148 -56.59 24.17 33.49
C ASN A 148 -56.13 22.72 33.72
N HIS A 149 -56.56 21.78 32.86
CA HIS A 149 -56.18 20.37 33.00
C HIS A 149 -54.76 20.12 32.47
N ARG A 150 -53.94 19.47 33.31
CA ARG A 150 -52.60 18.98 32.98
C ARG A 150 -52.59 17.46 33.01
N TYR A 151 -51.94 16.85 32.02
CA TYR A 151 -51.67 15.42 31.96
C TYR A 151 -50.17 15.19 31.85
N GLU A 152 -49.67 14.15 32.52
CA GLU A 152 -48.26 13.80 32.55
C GLU A 152 -48.08 12.31 32.25
N GLY A 153 -47.09 11.99 31.42
CA GLY A 153 -46.64 10.62 31.14
C GLY A 153 -45.13 10.51 31.29
N GLU A 154 -44.66 9.39 31.82
CA GLU A 154 -43.22 9.11 31.96
C GLU A 154 -42.71 8.24 30.84
N GLU A 155 -41.52 8.55 30.34
CA GLU A 155 -40.84 7.78 29.31
C GLU A 155 -39.35 7.65 29.67
N LYS A 156 -38.79 6.43 29.62
CA LYS A 156 -37.38 6.20 29.92
C LYS A 156 -36.51 6.50 28.71
N PHE A 157 -35.29 6.98 28.93
CA PHE A 157 -34.31 7.17 27.86
C PHE A 157 -32.91 6.73 28.29
N MET A 158 -32.09 6.32 27.31
CA MET A 158 -30.66 6.02 27.47
C MET A 158 -29.77 7.13 26.89
N ALA A 159 -30.30 7.91 25.94
CA ALA A 159 -29.63 9.05 25.34
C ALA A 159 -30.62 10.16 24.98
N LEU A 160 -30.14 11.40 24.91
CA LEU A 160 -30.88 12.54 24.38
C LEU A 160 -30.56 12.72 22.90
N ASN A 161 -31.56 12.63 22.03
CA ASN A 161 -31.36 12.73 20.58
C ASN A 161 -31.71 14.14 20.10
N VAL A 162 -30.69 14.99 19.93
CA VAL A 162 -30.81 16.44 19.69
C VAL A 162 -30.78 16.78 18.20
N ALA A 163 -31.55 17.79 17.79
CA ALA A 163 -31.56 18.28 16.42
C ALA A 163 -30.37 19.22 16.19
N VAL A 164 -29.71 19.10 15.02
CA VAL A 164 -28.47 19.85 14.72
C VAL A 164 -28.68 21.05 13.78
N LYS A 165 -29.92 21.34 13.36
CA LYS A 165 -30.26 22.50 12.52
C LYS A 165 -30.38 23.81 13.33
N VAL A 166 -29.58 23.93 14.38
CA VAL A 166 -29.49 25.08 15.30
C VAL A 166 -28.02 25.27 15.67
N ASP A 167 -27.64 26.45 16.14
CA ASP A 167 -26.22 26.80 16.28
C ASP A 167 -25.58 26.19 17.54
N SER A 168 -26.38 25.72 18.51
CA SER A 168 -25.85 25.18 19.77
C SER A 168 -26.70 24.11 20.46
N LEU A 169 -26.03 23.34 21.33
CA LEU A 169 -26.66 22.33 22.19
C LEU A 169 -27.75 22.93 23.10
N ASN A 170 -27.50 24.11 23.67
CA ASN A 170 -28.46 24.80 24.52
C ASN A 170 -29.76 25.13 23.76
N GLU A 171 -29.65 25.59 22.51
CA GLU A 171 -30.81 25.85 21.66
C GLU A 171 -31.58 24.58 21.32
N SER A 172 -30.88 23.48 21.00
CA SER A 172 -31.58 22.22 20.74
C SER A 172 -32.26 21.66 21.99
N LEU A 173 -31.64 21.75 23.17
CA LEU A 173 -32.25 21.32 24.42
C LEU A 173 -33.47 22.18 24.80
N ASN A 174 -33.44 23.48 24.51
CA ASN A 174 -34.59 24.36 24.71
C ASN A 174 -35.82 23.92 23.89
N GLN A 175 -35.64 23.30 22.72
CA GLN A 175 -36.77 22.81 21.91
C GLN A 175 -37.57 21.71 22.61
N PHE A 176 -36.93 20.86 23.43
CA PHE A 176 -37.64 19.84 24.23
C PHE A 176 -38.66 20.48 25.18
N VAL A 177 -38.25 21.54 25.85
CA VAL A 177 -39.00 22.21 26.93
C VAL A 177 -40.00 23.24 26.41
N LYS A 178 -39.65 23.94 25.31
CA LYS A 178 -40.50 24.98 24.71
C LYS A 178 -41.89 24.44 24.35
N GLY A 179 -41.95 23.17 23.94
CA GLY A 179 -43.17 22.50 23.55
C GLY A 179 -43.76 22.98 22.23
N GLU A 180 -44.72 22.22 21.73
CA GLU A 180 -45.51 22.48 20.54
C GLU A 180 -46.95 22.82 20.94
N VAL A 181 -47.56 23.80 20.27
CA VAL A 181 -48.97 24.14 20.47
C VAL A 181 -49.81 23.24 19.57
N LEU A 182 -50.70 22.46 20.17
CA LEU A 182 -51.69 21.65 19.49
C LEU A 182 -52.99 22.44 19.41
N ASP A 183 -53.34 22.94 18.22
CA ASP A 183 -54.51 23.78 17.97
C ASP A 183 -55.31 23.36 16.73
N GLY A 184 -56.44 24.03 16.50
CA GLY A 184 -57.34 23.77 15.36
C GLY A 184 -57.75 22.29 15.25
N ASN A 185 -57.52 21.71 14.07
CA ASN A 185 -57.84 20.29 13.83
C ASN A 185 -56.94 19.32 14.61
N ASN A 186 -55.72 19.74 14.96
CA ASN A 186 -54.74 18.97 15.72
C ASN A 186 -54.83 19.20 17.24
N ALA A 187 -55.81 19.99 17.71
CA ALA A 187 -56.04 20.22 19.13
C ALA A 187 -56.28 18.91 19.90
N TYR A 188 -55.70 18.85 21.10
CA TYR A 188 -55.74 17.67 21.96
C TYR A 188 -57.13 17.44 22.54
N PHE A 189 -57.59 16.19 22.54
CA PHE A 189 -58.87 15.84 23.17
C PHE A 189 -58.70 15.74 24.69
N CYS A 190 -59.24 16.71 25.41
CA CYS A 190 -59.18 16.73 26.87
C CYS A 190 -60.25 15.79 27.45
N ALA A 191 -59.84 14.63 27.98
CA ALA A 191 -60.77 13.64 28.55
C ALA A 191 -61.61 14.16 29.73
N LYS A 192 -61.15 15.21 30.43
CA LYS A 192 -61.91 15.83 31.53
C LYS A 192 -62.95 16.84 31.03
N CYS A 193 -62.69 17.54 29.93
CA CYS A 193 -63.65 18.47 29.30
C CYS A 193 -64.53 17.81 28.22
N GLN A 194 -64.15 16.61 27.76
CA GLN A 194 -64.81 15.88 26.66
C GLN A 194 -64.86 16.66 25.34
N GLU A 195 -63.87 17.52 25.09
CA GLU A 195 -63.76 18.27 23.83
C GLU A 195 -62.29 18.55 23.46
N LYS A 196 -62.08 18.96 22.20
CA LYS A 196 -60.75 19.38 21.72
C LYS A 196 -60.37 20.74 22.32
N ARG A 197 -59.22 20.80 22.97
CA ARG A 197 -58.66 22.00 23.62
C ARG A 197 -57.30 22.32 23.04
N THR A 198 -57.06 23.61 22.81
CA THR A 198 -55.71 24.10 22.52
C THR A 198 -54.81 23.72 23.68
N THR A 199 -53.72 23.02 23.39
CA THR A 199 -52.89 22.37 24.41
C THR A 199 -51.42 22.52 24.07
N ILE A 200 -50.60 22.90 25.05
CA ILE A 200 -49.15 22.89 24.92
C ILE A 200 -48.67 21.49 25.26
N LYS A 201 -47.99 20.84 24.31
CA LYS A 201 -47.32 19.55 24.50
C LYS A 201 -45.82 19.78 24.61
N ARG A 202 -45.20 19.41 25.73
CA ARG A 202 -43.75 19.58 25.95
C ARG A 202 -43.11 18.36 26.60
N LEU A 203 -41.79 18.24 26.46
CA LEU A 203 -41.01 17.16 27.03
C LEU A 203 -39.97 17.74 28.01
N CYS A 204 -40.18 17.51 29.30
CA CYS A 204 -39.25 17.93 30.36
C CYS A 204 -38.45 16.73 30.87
N ILE A 205 -37.25 16.95 31.42
CA ILE A 205 -36.48 15.86 32.04
C ILE A 205 -36.90 15.72 33.50
N LYS A 206 -37.42 14.56 33.89
CA LYS A 206 -37.82 14.25 35.27
C LYS A 206 -36.67 13.70 36.10
N LYS A 207 -35.87 12.80 35.53
CA LYS A 207 -34.68 12.20 36.16
C LYS A 207 -33.51 12.27 35.20
N LEU A 208 -32.42 12.88 35.65
CA LEU A 208 -31.14 12.91 34.94
C LEU A 208 -30.25 11.71 35.34
N PRO A 209 -29.51 11.11 34.41
CA PRO A 209 -28.59 10.00 34.67
C PRO A 209 -27.20 10.46 35.17
N PRO A 210 -26.43 9.61 35.88
CA PRO A 210 -25.02 9.91 36.23
C PRO A 210 -24.16 10.30 35.01
N LEU A 211 -24.34 9.59 33.89
CA LEU A 211 -23.73 9.85 32.61
C LEU A 211 -24.82 10.19 31.59
N LEU A 212 -24.69 11.34 30.95
CA LEU A 212 -25.61 11.80 29.94
C LEU A 212 -25.00 11.55 28.55
N CYS A 213 -25.59 10.60 27.83
CA CYS A 213 -25.30 10.36 26.41
C CYS A 213 -26.19 11.28 25.56
N ILE A 214 -25.59 12.04 24.65
CA ILE A 214 -26.30 12.93 23.72
C ILE A 214 -25.94 12.55 22.29
N GLN A 215 -26.92 12.05 21.54
CA GLN A 215 -26.79 11.78 20.10
C GLN A 215 -27.13 13.04 19.31
N MET A 216 -26.20 13.51 18.49
CA MET A 216 -26.45 14.58 17.55
C MET A 216 -27.04 14.00 16.26
N LYS A 217 -28.29 14.35 15.92
CA LYS A 217 -29.00 13.83 14.73
C LYS A 217 -28.43 14.39 13.42
N ARG A 218 -27.18 14.06 13.12
CA ARG A 218 -26.45 14.46 11.91
C ARG A 218 -26.73 13.56 10.71
N PHE A 219 -27.39 12.42 10.88
CA PHE A 219 -27.77 11.56 9.75
C PHE A 219 -29.26 11.66 9.47
N GLY A 220 -29.60 11.63 8.19
CA GLY A 220 -30.97 11.62 7.69
C GLY A 220 -31.06 10.88 6.35
N PHE A 221 -32.26 10.86 5.78
CA PHE A 221 -32.51 10.23 4.49
C PHE A 221 -33.22 11.19 3.54
N ASP A 222 -32.66 11.33 2.34
CA ASP A 222 -33.24 12.05 1.23
C ASP A 222 -34.10 11.08 0.41
N TRP A 223 -35.40 11.10 0.67
CA TRP A 223 -36.36 10.21 0.00
C TRP A 223 -36.51 10.52 -1.48
N GLU A 224 -36.28 11.77 -1.90
CA GLU A 224 -36.38 12.16 -3.32
C GLU A 224 -35.23 11.56 -4.13
N ASN A 225 -34.01 11.60 -3.59
CA ASN A 225 -32.81 11.10 -4.25
C ASN A 225 -32.39 9.68 -3.79
N ASN A 226 -33.19 9.04 -2.94
CA ASN A 226 -32.95 7.71 -2.37
C ASN A 226 -31.53 7.53 -1.82
N ARG A 227 -31.06 8.49 -1.01
CA ARG A 227 -29.69 8.50 -0.46
C ARG A 227 -29.66 8.94 1.00
N ALA A 228 -28.71 8.42 1.75
CA ALA A 228 -28.44 8.92 3.09
C ALA A 228 -27.78 10.31 3.01
N LEU A 229 -28.12 11.18 3.96
CA LEU A 229 -27.57 12.52 4.12
C LEU A 229 -26.83 12.63 5.44
N LYS A 230 -25.76 13.42 5.42
CA LYS A 230 -25.09 13.91 6.61
C LYS A 230 -25.23 15.43 6.70
N PHE A 231 -25.61 15.91 7.87
CA PHE A 231 -25.73 17.32 8.22
C PHE A 231 -24.42 17.77 8.90
N ASP A 232 -23.56 18.42 8.13
CA ASP A 232 -22.26 18.95 8.57
C ASP A 232 -22.36 20.40 9.11
N ASP A 233 -23.58 20.87 9.40
CA ASP A 233 -23.87 22.19 9.96
C ASP A 233 -23.05 22.45 11.24
N TYR A 234 -22.67 23.72 11.43
CA TYR A 234 -21.99 24.18 12.64
C TYR A 234 -22.89 23.95 13.86
N PHE A 235 -22.35 23.35 14.91
CA PHE A 235 -23.08 23.11 16.15
C PHE A 235 -22.13 23.18 17.35
N LYS A 236 -22.30 24.21 18.18
CA LYS A 236 -21.48 24.44 19.37
C LYS A 236 -22.03 23.69 20.59
N PHE A 237 -21.15 23.05 21.36
CA PHE A 237 -21.49 22.47 22.66
C PHE A 237 -20.44 22.84 23.73
N PRO A 238 -20.84 23.03 25.00
CA PRO A 238 -19.95 23.51 26.04
C PRO A 238 -19.19 22.38 26.75
N ILE A 239 -18.02 22.68 27.34
CA ILE A 239 -17.32 21.73 28.23
C ILE A 239 -18.14 21.48 29.50
N ILE A 240 -18.79 22.50 30.05
CA ILE A 240 -19.68 22.40 31.21
C ILE A 240 -21.11 22.73 30.77
N LEU A 241 -22.02 21.77 30.95
CA LEU A 241 -23.42 21.87 30.55
C LEU A 241 -24.32 21.96 31.79
N ASN A 242 -25.06 23.07 31.93
CA ASN A 242 -26.10 23.18 32.94
C ASN A 242 -27.41 22.57 32.42
N MET A 243 -27.89 21.52 33.08
CA MET A 243 -29.11 20.79 32.71
C MET A 243 -30.36 21.24 33.47
N GLU A 244 -30.22 22.02 34.53
CA GLU A 244 -31.33 22.52 35.36
C GLU A 244 -32.47 23.16 34.54
N PRO A 245 -32.21 24.04 33.53
CA PRO A 245 -33.26 24.68 32.72
C PRO A 245 -34.20 23.71 32.00
N TYR A 246 -33.77 22.47 31.79
CA TYR A 246 -34.51 21.46 31.03
C TYR A 246 -35.18 20.41 31.92
N THR A 247 -34.98 20.51 33.23
CA THR A 247 -35.63 19.64 34.20
C THR A 247 -37.05 20.10 34.51
N LEU A 248 -37.94 19.17 34.85
CA LEU A 248 -39.30 19.48 35.27
C LEU A 248 -39.33 20.50 36.42
N GLU A 249 -38.43 20.37 37.39
CA GLU A 249 -38.32 21.30 38.51
C GLU A 249 -37.86 22.69 38.06
N GLY A 250 -36.81 22.77 37.24
CA GLY A 250 -36.30 24.04 36.72
C GLY A 250 -37.32 24.78 35.86
N VAL A 251 -38.09 24.05 35.06
CA VAL A 251 -39.18 24.59 34.23
C VAL A 251 -40.31 25.13 35.09
N ASN A 252 -40.83 24.34 36.03
CA ASN A 252 -41.88 24.79 36.94
C ASN A 252 -41.44 26.03 37.74
N ARG A 253 -40.17 26.07 38.17
CA ARG A 253 -39.62 27.22 38.90
C ARG A 253 -39.59 28.48 38.05
N ARG A 254 -39.19 28.38 36.78
CA ARG A 254 -39.21 29.51 35.83
C ARG A 254 -40.63 30.04 35.61
N GLU A 255 -41.62 29.14 35.51
CA GLU A 255 -43.03 29.52 35.36
C GLU A 255 -43.59 30.22 36.62
N SER A 256 -43.22 29.77 37.82
CA SER A 256 -43.60 30.44 39.08
C SER A 256 -43.04 31.86 39.21
N PHE A 257 -41.87 32.16 38.63
CA PHE A 257 -41.29 33.51 38.67
C PHE A 257 -41.96 34.47 37.69
N ILE A 258 -42.40 34.00 36.52
CA ILE A 258 -43.08 34.84 35.51
C ILE A 258 -44.46 35.29 36.02
N GLU A 259 -45.20 34.44 36.75
CA GLU A 259 -46.49 34.82 37.36
C GLU A 259 -46.37 35.90 38.46
N HIS A 260 -45.17 36.15 39.02
CA HIS A 260 -44.95 37.16 40.06
C HIS A 260 -44.54 38.54 39.52
N ASP A 261 -43.85 38.62 38.38
CA ASP A 261 -43.45 39.90 37.76
C ASP A 261 -44.64 40.61 37.06
N ASP A 262 -45.60 39.87 36.52
CA ASP A 262 -46.82 40.44 35.91
C ASP A 262 -47.78 41.10 36.92
N LEU A 263 -47.58 40.88 38.23
CA LEU A 263 -48.35 41.52 39.30
C LEU A 263 -47.71 42.80 39.87
N VAL A 264 -46.44 43.11 39.53
CA VAL A 264 -45.68 44.23 40.13
C VAL A 264 -45.58 45.46 39.21
N THR A 265 -45.98 45.37 37.94
CA THR A 265 -45.86 46.49 36.97
C THR A 265 -47.12 47.33 36.75
N ASN A 266 -48.16 47.18 37.58
CA ASN A 266 -49.40 47.99 37.49
C ASN A 266 -49.61 48.96 38.67
N THR A 267 -48.59 49.73 39.06
CA THR A 267 -48.78 51.03 39.74
C THR A 267 -47.61 51.97 39.45
N ASN A 268 -47.77 52.88 38.50
CA ASN A 268 -47.47 54.32 38.61
C ASN A 268 -47.41 54.96 37.22
N GLY A 269 -48.33 55.91 37.00
CA GLY A 269 -48.37 56.70 35.80
C GLY A 269 -47.36 57.85 35.77
N CYS A 270 -47.28 58.39 34.55
CA CYS A 270 -46.95 59.77 34.22
C CYS A 270 -45.48 60.17 33.95
N SER A 271 -45.29 60.58 32.69
CA SER A 271 -44.62 61.81 32.22
C SER A 271 -43.08 61.87 32.09
N THR A 272 -42.66 61.74 30.82
CA THR A 272 -41.83 62.69 30.04
C THR A 272 -40.39 63.06 30.42
N ILE A 273 -39.52 62.92 29.39
CA ILE A 273 -38.44 63.83 28.93
C ILE A 273 -36.98 63.57 29.37
N ASN A 274 -36.16 63.39 28.32
CA ASN A 274 -34.74 63.73 28.08
C ASN A 274 -33.56 62.94 28.72
N SER A 275 -32.83 62.29 27.80
CA SER A 275 -31.46 62.61 27.36
C SER A 275 -30.30 62.71 28.37
N SER A 276 -29.20 62.04 27.96
CA SER A 276 -27.79 62.46 28.03
C SER A 276 -26.86 61.82 29.09
N SER A 277 -26.00 60.94 28.56
CA SER A 277 -24.52 60.96 28.61
C SER A 277 -23.72 60.83 29.93
N THR A 278 -22.70 59.97 29.78
CA THR A 278 -21.29 60.09 30.21
C THR A 278 -20.79 59.47 31.54
N THR A 279 -19.83 58.54 31.36
CA THR A 279 -18.47 58.42 31.95
C THR A 279 -18.17 57.71 33.28
N ILE A 280 -17.22 56.75 33.17
CA ILE A 280 -16.07 56.42 34.07
C ILE A 280 -16.47 55.81 35.43
N GLY A 281 -15.93 54.72 35.97
CA GLY A 281 -14.69 53.96 35.78
C GLY A 281 -14.21 53.47 37.18
N ASN A 282 -13.45 52.38 37.19
CA ASN A 282 -12.55 51.89 38.25
C ASN A 282 -13.03 50.94 39.37
N ASN A 283 -12.39 49.76 39.30
CA ASN A 283 -12.00 48.80 40.34
C ASN A 283 -11.65 49.39 41.71
N LYS A 284 -12.01 48.66 42.78
CA LYS A 284 -11.10 48.39 43.90
C LYS A 284 -11.56 47.20 44.75
N SER A 285 -10.63 46.28 44.96
CA SER A 285 -10.62 45.24 45.98
C SER A 285 -10.36 45.84 47.36
N LEU A 286 -10.96 45.28 48.42
CA LEU A 286 -10.27 44.99 49.69
C LEU A 286 -11.08 44.05 50.59
N SER A 287 -10.31 43.40 51.46
CA SER A 287 -10.53 42.19 52.24
C SER A 287 -11.26 42.32 53.58
N ARG A 288 -11.89 41.20 53.98
CA ARG A 288 -12.04 40.59 55.33
C ARG A 288 -12.55 41.48 56.48
N THR A 289 -13.66 41.07 57.09
CA THR A 289 -13.70 40.56 58.49
C THR A 289 -15.08 39.95 58.79
N SER A 290 -15.06 39.00 59.72
CA SER A 290 -16.08 38.01 60.02
C SER A 290 -17.04 38.39 61.16
N SER A 291 -18.16 37.66 61.20
CA SER A 291 -19.09 37.40 62.33
C SER A 291 -20.28 38.34 62.53
N SER A 292 -21.47 37.87 62.18
CA SER A 292 -22.52 37.50 63.16
C SER A 292 -23.74 36.91 62.45
N SER A 293 -24.20 35.82 63.02
CA SER A 293 -25.25 34.92 62.56
C SER A 293 -26.63 35.54 62.78
N LEU A 294 -27.42 35.66 61.72
CA LEU A 294 -28.89 35.76 61.78
C LEU A 294 -29.45 34.86 60.68
N ASN A 295 -30.23 33.87 61.12
CA ASN A 295 -30.86 32.84 60.32
C ASN A 295 -31.86 33.43 59.32
N ASN A 296 -31.58 33.28 58.03
CA ASN A 296 -32.57 33.18 56.96
C ASN A 296 -32.26 31.88 56.21
N PRO A 297 -33.23 31.04 55.84
CA PRO A 297 -32.98 29.89 54.98
C PRO A 297 -32.73 30.43 53.57
N SER A 298 -31.49 30.78 53.28
CA SER A 298 -31.07 31.11 51.93
C SER A 298 -31.18 29.87 51.05
N ASN A 299 -32.08 29.92 50.06
CA ASN A 299 -32.06 29.15 48.83
C ASN A 299 -30.62 29.00 48.31
N THR A 300 -29.93 27.92 48.65
CA THR A 300 -28.77 27.46 47.89
C THR A 300 -29.30 26.71 46.68
N MET A 301 -29.43 27.42 45.56
CA MET A 301 -29.82 26.88 44.26
C MET A 301 -28.84 25.78 43.85
N SER A 302 -29.28 24.52 43.76
CA SER A 302 -28.48 23.43 43.22
C SER A 302 -28.52 23.50 41.69
N THR A 303 -27.53 24.13 41.09
CA THR A 303 -27.34 24.11 39.63
C THR A 303 -26.83 22.74 39.20
N ILE A 304 -27.63 22.00 38.43
CA ILE A 304 -27.28 20.65 37.98
C ILE A 304 -26.32 20.74 36.79
N ASN A 305 -25.01 20.66 37.06
CA ASN A 305 -23.97 20.80 36.06
C ASN A 305 -23.37 19.43 35.65
N TYR A 306 -23.04 19.33 34.38
CA TYR A 306 -22.39 18.18 33.75
C TYR A 306 -21.08 18.61 33.09
N GLU A 307 -20.04 17.79 33.18
CA GLU A 307 -18.77 17.97 32.50
C GLU A 307 -18.63 17.04 31.29
N LEU A 308 -18.17 17.55 30.16
CA LEU A 308 -17.87 16.77 28.97
C LEU A 308 -16.65 15.88 29.23
N ILE A 309 -16.82 14.56 29.07
CA ILE A 309 -15.74 13.57 29.25
C ILE A 309 -15.44 12.75 27.99
N GLY A 310 -16.32 12.79 26.99
CA GLY A 310 -16.15 12.03 25.75
C GLY A 310 -16.85 12.66 24.55
N ILE A 311 -16.19 12.60 23.39
CA ILE A 311 -16.71 13.02 22.09
C ILE A 311 -16.43 11.90 21.09
N VAL A 312 -17.46 11.33 20.48
CA VAL A 312 -17.32 10.44 19.31
C VAL A 312 -17.47 11.31 18.07
N ILE A 313 -16.48 11.26 17.19
CA ILE A 313 -16.42 12.04 15.95
C ILE A 313 -16.67 11.11 14.77
N HIS A 314 -17.45 11.59 13.80
CA HIS A 314 -17.60 10.94 12.50
C HIS A 314 -17.01 11.83 11.40
N SER A 315 -16.05 11.28 10.66
CA SER A 315 -15.40 11.92 9.51
C SER A 315 -15.78 11.21 8.21
N GLY A 316 -16.45 11.91 7.30
CA GLY A 316 -16.82 11.40 5.98
C GLY A 316 -18.29 11.61 5.64
N GLN A 317 -18.76 10.82 4.67
CA GLN A 317 -20.12 10.85 4.13
C GLN A 317 -21.06 9.93 4.93
N ALA A 318 -22.37 10.05 4.68
CA ALA A 318 -23.38 9.26 5.42
C ALA A 318 -23.23 7.73 5.26
N ASN A 319 -22.90 7.25 4.07
CA ASN A 319 -22.75 5.81 3.79
C ASN A 319 -21.31 5.29 3.93
N ALA A 320 -20.35 6.19 4.17
CA ALA A 320 -18.94 5.87 4.21
C ALA A 320 -18.19 6.94 4.99
N GLY A 321 -17.51 6.53 6.05
CA GLY A 321 -16.75 7.43 6.88
C GLY A 321 -15.88 6.68 7.87
N HIS A 322 -15.41 7.39 8.87
CA HIS A 322 -14.49 6.91 9.89
C HIS A 322 -14.88 7.47 11.25
N TYR A 323 -14.93 6.61 12.25
CA TYR A 323 -15.24 6.98 13.63
C TYR A 323 -13.99 6.95 14.51
N TYR A 324 -13.85 7.95 15.37
CA TYR A 324 -12.80 8.00 16.40
C TYR A 324 -13.29 8.78 17.61
N SER A 325 -12.61 8.65 18.74
CA SER A 325 -13.07 9.22 20.01
C SER A 325 -12.03 10.14 20.66
N PHE A 326 -12.47 11.31 21.14
CA PHE A 326 -11.74 12.10 22.13
C PHE A 326 -12.29 11.75 23.51
N ILE A 327 -11.41 11.42 24.45
CA ILE A 327 -11.80 10.97 25.79
C ILE A 327 -10.91 11.62 26.85
N LYS A 328 -11.53 12.09 27.93
CA LYS A 328 -10.87 12.65 29.11
C LYS A 328 -10.45 11.52 30.05
N ASP A 329 -9.20 11.51 30.51
CA ASP A 329 -8.76 10.61 31.59
C ASP A 329 -9.23 11.16 32.95
N THR A 330 -10.31 10.59 33.46
CA THR A 330 -10.93 11.00 34.73
C THR A 330 -10.26 10.36 35.97
N GLN A 331 -9.39 9.35 35.79
CA GLN A 331 -8.76 8.61 36.89
C GLN A 331 -7.27 8.93 37.10
N CYS A 332 -6.65 9.73 36.22
CA CYS A 332 -5.19 9.93 36.25
C CYS A 332 -4.43 8.59 36.14
N HIS A 333 -4.85 7.73 35.21
CA HIS A 333 -4.24 6.40 35.07
C HIS A 333 -2.73 6.47 34.85
N TYR A 334 -2.26 7.46 34.08
CA TYR A 334 -0.86 7.58 33.68
C TYR A 334 -0.29 9.00 33.77
N SER A 335 -1.12 10.03 34.00
CA SER A 335 -0.70 11.42 34.19
C SER A 335 -1.15 11.95 35.55
N ASN A 336 -0.37 12.83 36.19
CA ASN A 336 -0.76 13.49 37.44
C ASN A 336 -1.85 14.57 37.25
N ASN A 337 -2.46 14.67 36.06
CA ASN A 337 -3.40 15.72 35.69
C ASN A 337 -4.77 15.10 35.35
N THR A 338 -5.80 15.41 36.14
CA THR A 338 -7.18 14.91 35.97
C THR A 338 -7.89 15.52 34.75
N ASN A 339 -7.20 16.34 33.97
CA ASN A 339 -7.75 17.09 32.85
C ASN A 339 -7.11 16.75 31.49
N GLN A 340 -6.41 15.63 31.40
CA GLN A 340 -5.74 15.21 30.17
C GLN A 340 -6.71 14.55 29.20
N TRP A 341 -6.63 14.92 27.93
CA TRP A 341 -7.44 14.35 26.85
C TRP A 341 -6.59 13.49 25.92
N TYR A 342 -7.23 12.47 25.36
CA TYR A 342 -6.61 11.55 24.42
C TYR A 342 -7.50 11.32 23.21
N ARG A 343 -6.88 11.17 22.04
CA ARG A 343 -7.49 10.76 20.78
C ARG A 343 -7.29 9.27 20.59
N PHE A 344 -8.38 8.52 20.63
CA PHE A 344 -8.44 7.09 20.33
C PHE A 344 -8.89 6.90 18.89
N ASN A 345 -7.97 6.51 18.02
CA ASN A 345 -8.20 6.31 16.60
C ASN A 345 -7.69 4.93 16.19
N ASP A 346 -8.59 3.93 16.29
CA ASP A 346 -8.30 2.51 16.08
C ASP A 346 -7.06 2.07 16.86
N THR A 347 -5.99 1.68 16.16
CA THR A 347 -4.75 1.16 16.76
C THR A 347 -3.88 2.24 17.40
N THR A 348 -4.20 3.51 17.19
CA THR A 348 -3.41 4.65 17.66
C THR A 348 -4.12 5.38 18.78
N VAL A 349 -3.38 5.67 19.86
CA VAL A 349 -3.84 6.51 20.96
C VAL A 349 -2.81 7.61 21.17
N GLU A 350 -3.27 8.86 21.16
CA GLU A 350 -2.42 10.03 21.21
C GLU A 350 -2.93 11.04 22.22
N GLU A 351 -2.01 11.75 22.88
CA GLU A 351 -2.34 12.83 23.80
C GLU A 351 -2.75 14.09 23.03
N ILE A 352 -3.84 14.74 23.47
CA ILE A 352 -4.33 15.98 22.86
C ILE A 352 -4.65 17.04 23.92
N GLN A 353 -4.59 18.31 23.54
CA GLN A 353 -5.00 19.43 24.39
C GLN A 353 -6.35 19.95 23.91
N LEU A 354 -7.43 19.54 24.61
CA LEU A 354 -8.76 19.98 24.25
C LEU A 354 -9.02 21.42 24.76
N ASN A 355 -8.89 22.40 23.87
CA ASN A 355 -9.25 23.80 24.09
C ASN A 355 -10.45 24.21 23.20
N GLU A 356 -10.96 25.43 23.37
CA GLU A 356 -12.13 25.90 22.61
C GLU A 356 -11.85 25.96 21.10
N GLN A 357 -10.62 26.31 20.69
CA GLN A 357 -10.21 26.30 19.29
C GLN A 357 -10.24 24.89 18.69
N MET A 358 -9.69 23.89 19.39
CA MET A 358 -9.68 22.50 18.95
C MET A 358 -11.12 21.95 18.84
N LEU A 359 -12.00 22.30 19.78
CA LEU A 359 -13.43 21.93 19.69
C LEU A 359 -14.07 22.51 18.43
N GLU A 360 -13.79 23.76 18.10
CA GLU A 360 -14.31 24.40 16.90
C GLU A 360 -13.77 23.77 15.61
N GLU A 361 -12.46 23.50 15.56
CA GLU A 361 -11.80 22.97 14.37
C GLU A 361 -12.10 21.49 14.10
N GLU A 362 -12.24 20.68 15.16
CA GLU A 362 -12.34 19.22 15.05
C GLU A 362 -13.75 18.68 15.34
N CYS A 363 -14.61 19.42 16.05
CA CYS A 363 -15.87 18.86 16.57
C CYS A 363 -17.14 19.59 16.11
N PHE A 364 -17.12 20.91 15.92
CA PHE A 364 -18.36 21.67 15.68
C PHE A 364 -18.91 21.57 14.24
N GLY A 365 -18.06 21.25 13.27
CA GLY A 365 -18.45 21.19 11.85
C GLY A 365 -18.47 22.57 11.18
N GLY A 366 -19.40 22.79 10.26
CA GLY A 366 -19.55 24.03 9.51
C GLY A 366 -18.52 24.24 8.42
N THR A 367 -18.43 25.46 7.91
CA THR A 367 -17.49 25.85 6.86
C THR A 367 -16.21 26.46 7.41
N PHE A 368 -15.13 26.38 6.65
CA PHE A 368 -13.85 27.00 6.94
C PHE A 368 -13.15 27.50 5.68
N ARG A 369 -12.25 28.47 5.86
CA ARG A 369 -11.46 29.05 4.77
C ARG A 369 -10.05 28.46 4.78
N VAL A 370 -9.59 28.00 3.61
CA VAL A 370 -8.23 27.46 3.46
C VAL A 370 -7.26 28.61 3.24
N GLN A 371 -6.27 28.80 4.13
CA GLN A 371 -5.11 29.64 3.84
C GLN A 371 -4.14 28.85 2.95
N LYS A 372 -3.93 29.29 1.70
CA LYS A 372 -2.90 28.72 0.82
C LYS A 372 -1.61 29.54 0.94
N ASP A 373 -0.51 28.90 1.27
CA ASP A 373 0.83 29.46 1.10
C ASP A 373 1.17 29.49 -0.40
N ASN A 374 0.80 30.58 -1.09
CA ASN A 374 1.43 31.21 -2.26
C ASN A 374 0.42 31.89 -3.21
N ASN A 375 0.56 33.21 -3.34
CA ASN A 375 0.29 34.13 -4.46
C ASN A 375 -0.88 33.87 -5.45
N SER A 376 -1.98 33.26 -5.01
CA SER A 376 -3.22 33.14 -5.80
C SER A 376 -4.44 33.56 -4.97
N ASN A 377 -5.06 34.68 -5.34
CA ASN A 377 -6.26 35.23 -4.69
C ASN A 377 -7.51 34.42 -5.06
N SER A 378 -7.70 33.26 -4.42
CA SER A 378 -8.99 32.56 -4.41
C SER A 378 -9.30 32.07 -3.00
N ASN A 379 -10.23 32.76 -2.32
CA ASN A 379 -10.77 32.36 -1.01
C ASN A 379 -11.78 31.22 -1.21
N GLU A 380 -11.30 29.97 -1.22
CA GLU A 380 -12.16 28.78 -1.32
C GLU A 380 -12.69 28.41 0.07
N GLU A 381 -14.02 28.42 0.23
CA GLU A 381 -14.71 27.97 1.43
C GLU A 381 -15.01 26.46 1.33
N ARG A 382 -14.65 25.70 2.37
CA ARG A 382 -14.82 24.24 2.43
C ARG A 382 -15.65 23.84 3.63
N ILE A 383 -16.30 22.68 3.54
CA ILE A 383 -17.11 22.11 4.63
C ILE A 383 -16.24 21.14 5.45
N ARG A 384 -16.33 21.21 6.78
CA ARG A 384 -15.76 20.21 7.69
C ARG A 384 -16.67 18.99 7.72
N PHE A 385 -16.27 17.95 6.98
CA PHE A 385 -16.95 16.65 6.99
C PHE A 385 -16.60 15.77 8.20
N TRP A 386 -15.84 16.31 9.16
CA TRP A 386 -15.58 15.73 10.48
C TRP A 386 -16.27 16.59 11.55
N ASN A 387 -17.06 15.94 12.39
CA ASN A 387 -17.80 16.61 13.46
C ASN A 387 -18.26 15.60 14.53
N ALA A 388 -18.57 16.13 15.71
CA ALA A 388 -19.08 15.36 16.82
C ALA A 388 -20.44 14.74 16.47
N TYR A 389 -20.58 13.47 16.83
CA TYR A 389 -21.76 12.66 16.61
C TYR A 389 -22.42 12.22 17.92
N ILE A 390 -21.62 11.79 18.91
CA ILE A 390 -22.10 11.44 20.25
C ILE A 390 -21.27 12.21 21.28
N LEU A 391 -21.94 12.80 22.28
CA LEU A 391 -21.30 13.46 23.42
C LEU A 391 -21.60 12.67 24.69
N ILE A 392 -20.60 12.50 25.54
CA ILE A 392 -20.73 11.87 26.86
C ILE A 392 -20.37 12.90 27.92
N TYR A 393 -21.34 13.19 28.78
CA TYR A 393 -21.24 14.12 29.88
C TYR A 393 -21.36 13.39 31.22
N GLN A 394 -20.58 13.79 32.22
CA GLN A 394 -20.63 13.25 33.59
C GLN A 394 -21.17 14.29 34.57
N CYS A 395 -22.09 13.90 35.45
CA CYS A 395 -22.64 14.81 36.47
C CYS A 395 -21.55 15.26 37.46
N ILE A 396 -21.49 16.56 37.76
CA ILE A 396 -20.50 17.16 38.67
C ILE A 396 -20.96 17.07 40.14
N GLU A 397 -22.26 16.92 40.42
CA GLU A 397 -22.79 16.88 41.79
C GLU A 397 -22.53 15.52 42.49
N PRO A 398 -21.69 15.45 43.55
CA PRO A 398 -21.26 14.17 44.13
C PRO A 398 -22.20 13.57 45.20
N LEU A 399 -23.32 14.22 45.57
CA LEU A 399 -23.94 13.99 46.89
C LEU A 399 -25.35 13.36 46.91
N LYS A 400 -25.89 12.83 45.82
CA LYS A 400 -27.14 12.01 45.86
C LYS A 400 -27.15 10.74 45.00
N LEU A 401 -25.99 10.18 44.68
CA LEU A 401 -25.88 8.91 43.95
C LEU A 401 -24.80 8.02 44.60
N LEU A 402 -25.22 7.27 45.62
CA LEU A 402 -24.52 6.19 46.35
C LEU A 402 -23.26 6.58 47.18
N PRO A 403 -23.04 5.94 48.36
CA PRO A 403 -21.95 6.31 49.28
C PRO A 403 -20.58 5.93 48.70
N PRO A 404 -19.52 6.69 49.02
CA PRO A 404 -18.16 6.36 48.58
C PRO A 404 -17.70 5.05 49.24
N PRO A 405 -16.89 4.22 48.54
CA PRO A 405 -16.17 3.15 49.21
C PRO A 405 -15.26 3.78 50.28
N SER A 406 -15.39 3.30 51.51
CA SER A 406 -14.57 3.70 52.64
C SER A 406 -13.08 3.52 52.31
N ILE A 407 -12.39 4.65 52.14
CA ILE A 407 -10.94 4.74 52.05
C ILE A 407 -10.39 4.49 53.47
N PRO A 408 -9.58 3.44 53.72
CA PRO A 408 -8.77 3.41 54.93
C PRO A 408 -7.71 4.50 54.79
N SER A 409 -7.79 5.48 55.69
CA SER A 409 -6.79 6.50 55.94
C SER A 409 -5.35 5.95 55.89
N SER A 410 -4.49 6.64 55.16
CA SER A 410 -3.04 6.48 55.12
C SER A 410 -2.45 6.29 56.53
N PRO A 411 -1.56 5.32 56.78
CA PRO A 411 -0.71 5.40 57.95
C PRO A 411 0.32 6.51 57.70
N ASN A 412 0.37 7.45 58.63
CA ASN A 412 1.38 8.49 58.75
C ASN A 412 2.78 7.97 58.39
N THR A 413 3.44 8.65 57.46
CA THR A 413 4.88 8.60 57.28
C THR A 413 5.55 9.15 58.54
N ASN A 414 5.73 8.31 59.55
CA ASN A 414 6.68 8.58 60.61
C ASN A 414 8.08 8.50 60.01
N ARG A 415 8.65 9.68 59.78
CA ARG A 415 10.09 9.94 59.67
C ARG A 415 10.80 9.16 60.78
N LEU A 416 11.44 8.06 60.42
CA LEU A 416 12.44 7.41 61.27
C LEU A 416 13.80 7.62 60.63
N THR A 417 14.50 8.53 61.28
CA THR A 417 15.92 8.82 61.19
C THR A 417 16.77 7.58 61.00
N THR A 418 17.71 7.68 60.06
CA THR A 418 18.90 6.85 59.90
C THR A 418 19.54 6.52 61.26
N ARG A 419 19.32 5.29 61.74
CA ARG A 419 20.20 4.69 62.74
C ARG A 419 21.13 3.72 62.04
N ASN A 420 22.39 4.15 61.94
CA ASN A 420 23.53 3.30 61.65
C ASN A 420 23.61 2.19 62.71
N THR A 421 23.33 0.96 62.32
CA THR A 421 23.81 -0.23 63.03
C THR A 421 24.56 -1.11 62.03
N ARG A 422 25.88 -1.03 62.09
CA ARG A 422 26.78 -2.02 61.50
C ARG A 422 26.48 -3.37 62.12
N LEU A 423 26.14 -4.36 61.29
CA LEU A 423 26.25 -5.77 61.64
C LEU A 423 26.94 -6.50 60.49
N ASN A 424 28.18 -6.88 60.74
CA ASN A 424 28.92 -7.89 59.98
C ASN A 424 28.37 -9.28 60.36
N HIS A 425 27.94 -10.08 59.38
CA HIS A 425 28.55 -11.37 59.03
C HIS A 425 27.64 -12.23 58.14
N SER A 426 28.24 -12.69 57.03
CA SER A 426 28.07 -13.98 56.35
C SER A 426 26.69 -14.65 56.37
N ASN A 427 25.95 -14.51 55.27
CA ASN A 427 25.48 -15.62 54.43
C ASN A 427 24.86 -15.03 53.15
N GLN A 428 25.49 -15.27 52.00
CA GLN A 428 24.95 -14.92 50.69
C GLN A 428 23.69 -15.76 50.43
N ARG A 429 22.52 -15.19 50.65
CA ARG A 429 21.28 -15.60 49.97
C ARG A 429 20.88 -14.47 49.05
N ASP A 430 20.55 -14.81 47.80
CA ASP A 430 20.13 -13.84 46.79
C ASP A 430 18.89 -13.06 47.26
N SER A 431 18.86 -11.78 46.93
CA SER A 431 17.80 -10.83 47.29
C SER A 431 16.41 -11.29 46.85
N LEU A 432 16.32 -12.05 45.74
CA LEU A 432 15.09 -12.67 45.25
C LEU A 432 14.55 -13.75 46.19
N SER A 433 15.43 -14.55 46.80
CA SER A 433 15.05 -15.60 47.74
C SER A 433 14.52 -15.01 49.05
N GLN A 434 15.11 -13.90 49.49
CA GLN A 434 14.62 -13.15 50.64
C GLN A 434 13.26 -12.48 50.37
N LEU A 435 13.05 -11.97 49.15
CA LEU A 435 11.76 -11.42 48.74
C LEU A 435 10.69 -12.51 48.68
N ALA A 436 11.01 -13.68 48.14
CA ALA A 436 10.13 -14.85 48.10
C ALA A 436 9.74 -15.31 49.51
N ASP A 437 10.70 -15.41 50.42
CA ASP A 437 10.43 -15.77 51.82
C ASP A 437 9.55 -14.73 52.53
N LEU A 438 9.74 -13.43 52.24
CA LEU A 438 8.90 -12.35 52.77
C LEU A 438 7.48 -12.38 52.20
N VAL A 439 7.31 -12.73 50.92
CA VAL A 439 5.99 -12.94 50.29
C VAL A 439 5.29 -14.13 50.95
N VAL A 440 5.97 -15.27 51.11
CA VAL A 440 5.41 -16.46 51.77
C VAL A 440 5.05 -16.18 53.23
N GLN A 441 5.89 -15.44 53.97
CA GLN A 441 5.58 -15.02 55.35
C GLN A 441 4.43 -14.02 55.42
N SER A 442 4.25 -13.16 54.41
CA SER A 442 3.14 -12.21 54.35
C SER A 442 1.80 -12.89 54.04
N GLU A 443 1.81 -13.96 53.25
CA GLU A 443 0.65 -14.82 52.97
C GLU A 443 0.21 -15.59 54.22
N HIS A 444 1.16 -16.13 55.00
CA HIS A 444 0.86 -16.84 56.25
C HIS A 444 0.27 -15.93 57.34
N ASN A 445 0.56 -14.63 57.29
CA ASN A 445 0.11 -13.65 58.29
C ASN A 445 -1.20 -12.93 57.91
N ASN A 446 -1.90 -13.34 56.83
CA ASN A 446 -3.16 -12.71 56.37
C ASN A 446 -3.09 -11.17 56.23
N LEU A 447 -1.89 -10.62 55.95
CA LEU A 447 -1.69 -9.16 55.80
C LEU A 447 -2.36 -8.62 54.54
N PHE A 448 -2.55 -9.48 53.53
CA PHE A 448 -3.34 -9.19 52.34
C PHE A 448 -4.66 -9.96 52.43
N LYS A 449 -5.74 -9.30 52.88
CA LYS A 449 -7.09 -9.78 52.55
C LYS A 449 -7.17 -9.79 51.03
N ILE A 450 -7.10 -10.98 50.41
CA ILE A 450 -7.20 -11.16 48.96
C ILE A 450 -8.57 -10.64 48.54
N LYS A 451 -8.63 -9.37 48.12
CA LYS A 451 -9.77 -8.85 47.35
C LYS A 451 -9.82 -9.69 46.08
N LYS A 452 -11.02 -10.17 45.71
CA LYS A 452 -11.23 -10.86 44.44
C LYS A 452 -10.60 -9.99 43.33
N PRO A 453 -9.71 -10.55 42.47
CA PRO A 453 -9.04 -9.75 41.46
C PRO A 453 -10.08 -9.09 40.56
N LEU A 454 -9.79 -7.85 40.13
CA LEU A 454 -10.70 -7.07 39.29
C LEU A 454 -10.97 -7.79 37.97
N ILE A 455 -9.95 -8.40 37.37
CA ILE A 455 -10.04 -9.15 36.12
C ILE A 455 -10.17 -10.65 36.45
N SER A 456 -11.04 -11.36 35.73
CA SER A 456 -11.15 -12.81 35.84
C SER A 456 -9.83 -13.51 35.48
N SER A 457 -9.54 -14.63 36.15
CA SER A 457 -8.30 -15.39 35.92
C SER A 457 -8.16 -15.87 34.47
N ARG A 458 -9.28 -16.16 33.82
CA ARG A 458 -9.36 -16.58 32.40
C ARG A 458 -8.89 -15.47 31.47
N VAL A 459 -9.49 -14.28 31.56
CA VAL A 459 -9.11 -13.13 30.72
C VAL A 459 -7.66 -12.74 30.99
N LEU A 460 -7.25 -12.68 32.26
CA LEU A 460 -5.89 -12.31 32.62
C LEU A 460 -4.83 -13.29 32.08
N THR A 461 -5.15 -14.59 32.01
CA THR A 461 -4.24 -15.60 31.45
C THR A 461 -4.07 -15.38 29.94
N CYS A 462 -5.16 -15.13 29.20
CA CYS A 462 -5.09 -14.80 27.77
C CYS A 462 -4.19 -13.58 27.52
N VAL A 463 -4.41 -12.49 28.26
CA VAL A 463 -3.60 -11.26 28.10
C VAL A 463 -2.12 -11.54 28.41
N LYS A 464 -1.82 -12.36 29.42
CA LYS A 464 -0.44 -12.72 29.78
C LYS A 464 0.24 -13.53 28.70
N ASP A 465 -0.44 -14.52 28.13
CA ASP A 465 0.10 -15.37 27.07
C ASP A 465 0.42 -14.55 25.82
N GLU A 466 -0.50 -13.67 25.39
CA GLU A 466 -0.28 -12.75 24.27
C GLU A 466 0.87 -11.77 24.55
N ASN A 467 0.97 -11.24 25.77
CA ASN A 467 2.08 -10.38 26.18
C ASN A 467 3.43 -11.10 26.12
N LEU A 468 3.49 -12.35 26.57
CA LEU A 468 4.72 -13.15 26.52
C LEU A 468 5.13 -13.45 25.08
N GLU A 469 4.17 -13.77 24.21
CA GLU A 469 4.43 -13.98 22.78
C GLU A 469 4.91 -12.68 22.12
N PHE A 470 4.26 -11.55 22.41
CA PHE A 470 4.68 -10.24 21.94
C PHE A 470 6.12 -9.90 22.35
N LEU A 471 6.46 -10.08 23.63
CA LEU A 471 7.81 -9.82 24.14
C LEU A 471 8.86 -10.72 23.45
N LYS A 472 8.57 -12.03 23.33
CA LYS A 472 9.43 -12.96 22.59
C LYS A 472 9.66 -12.50 21.15
N ASN A 473 8.60 -12.10 20.46
CA ASN A 473 8.70 -11.64 19.07
C ASN A 473 9.47 -10.32 18.98
N ARG A 474 9.20 -9.36 19.86
CA ARG A 474 9.91 -8.07 19.89
C ARG A 474 11.41 -8.26 20.11
N ASP A 475 11.77 -9.15 21.03
CA ASP A 475 13.18 -9.37 21.42
C ASP A 475 13.91 -10.31 20.44
N THR A 476 13.18 -11.09 19.62
CA THR A 476 13.77 -11.96 18.57
C THR A 476 13.88 -11.23 17.23
N TYR A 477 12.90 -10.41 16.87
CA TYR A 477 12.84 -9.71 15.58
C TYR A 477 13.29 -8.25 15.72
N CYS A 478 14.47 -8.04 16.31
CA CYS A 478 15.10 -6.75 16.47
C CYS A 478 16.50 -6.72 15.87
N ASP A 479 16.97 -5.52 15.55
CA ASP A 479 18.31 -5.29 14.99
C ASP A 479 19.41 -5.82 15.90
N ASP A 480 19.30 -5.59 17.22
CA ASP A 480 20.28 -6.03 18.21
C ASP A 480 20.47 -7.56 18.21
N TYR A 481 19.38 -8.33 18.13
CA TYR A 481 19.46 -9.79 18.03
C TYR A 481 20.09 -10.21 16.70
N PHE A 482 19.74 -9.55 15.61
CA PHE A 482 20.26 -9.86 14.28
C PHE A 482 21.77 -9.60 14.23
N GLN A 483 22.22 -8.49 14.79
CA GLN A 483 23.63 -8.13 14.93
C GLN A 483 24.37 -9.07 15.89
N PHE A 484 23.72 -9.55 16.96
CA PHE A 484 24.29 -10.57 17.85
C PHE A 484 24.53 -11.89 17.09
N ILE A 485 23.55 -12.39 16.35
CA ILE A 485 23.71 -13.63 15.57
C ILE A 485 24.73 -13.44 14.44
N TYR A 486 24.75 -12.27 13.79
CA TYR A 486 25.77 -11.94 12.79
C TYR A 486 27.19 -12.01 13.37
N LYS A 487 27.42 -11.35 14.52
CA LYS A 487 28.72 -11.41 15.21
C LYS A 487 29.10 -12.83 15.57
N LEU A 488 28.16 -13.65 16.06
CA LEU A 488 28.39 -15.05 16.40
C LEU A 488 28.76 -15.90 15.18
N SER A 489 28.09 -15.67 14.04
CA SER A 489 28.40 -16.33 12.75
C SER A 489 29.70 -15.84 12.12
N ASN A 490 30.23 -14.68 12.51
CA ASN A 490 31.47 -14.10 11.98
C ASN A 490 32.71 -14.44 12.83
N ILE A 491 32.56 -15.18 13.94
CA ILE A 491 33.65 -15.48 14.90
C ILE A 491 34.84 -16.20 14.24
N CYS A 492 34.60 -17.03 13.22
CA CYS A 492 35.68 -17.76 12.54
C CYS A 492 36.72 -16.85 11.85
N PHE A 493 36.41 -15.58 11.65
CA PHE A 493 37.29 -14.58 11.05
C PHE A 493 38.02 -13.68 12.07
N ASP A 494 37.82 -13.86 13.37
CA ASP A 494 38.51 -13.06 14.40
C ASP A 494 39.98 -13.52 14.56
N ASP A 495 40.92 -12.66 14.19
CA ASP A 495 42.37 -12.90 14.24
C ASP A 495 42.85 -13.29 15.64
N ASN A 496 42.23 -12.78 16.71
CA ASN A 496 42.63 -13.07 18.09
C ASN A 496 42.32 -14.52 18.50
N ILE A 497 41.34 -15.16 17.87
CA ILE A 497 40.95 -16.55 18.12
C ILE A 497 41.80 -17.50 17.28
N GLN A 498 42.17 -17.08 16.06
CA GLN A 498 43.07 -17.85 15.18
C GLN A 498 44.50 -17.95 15.73
N LEU A 499 45.01 -16.90 16.38
CA LEU A 499 46.35 -16.88 17.01
C LEU A 499 46.50 -17.84 18.20
N ASN A 500 45.42 -18.15 18.91
CA ASN A 500 45.46 -19.07 20.07
C ASN A 500 45.27 -20.56 19.70
N ASN A 501 44.93 -20.87 18.44
CA ASN A 501 44.58 -22.23 17.98
C ASN A 501 45.59 -22.85 17.00
N ILE A 502 46.83 -22.34 16.96
CA ILE A 502 47.89 -22.75 16.03
C ILE A 502 48.21 -24.27 16.09
N GLU A 503 47.82 -24.99 17.14
CA GLU A 503 48.14 -26.41 17.30
C GLU A 503 47.09 -27.41 16.72
N SER A 504 46.02 -26.99 16.04
CA SER A 504 45.14 -27.99 15.37
C SER A 504 44.38 -27.49 14.13
N ASN A 505 44.78 -27.97 12.96
CA ASN A 505 44.04 -27.79 11.69
C ASN A 505 42.57 -28.27 11.76
N ASN A 506 42.23 -29.19 12.67
CA ASN A 506 40.87 -29.68 12.85
C ASN A 506 39.92 -28.67 13.51
N ASN A 507 40.41 -27.80 14.41
CA ASN A 507 39.56 -26.83 15.11
C ASN A 507 39.08 -25.69 14.20
N ASN A 508 39.90 -25.31 13.23
CA ASN A 508 39.50 -24.30 12.23
C ASN A 508 38.34 -24.80 11.38
N SER A 509 38.37 -26.05 10.90
CA SER A 509 37.29 -26.61 10.07
C SER A 509 35.95 -26.69 10.80
N LEU A 510 35.96 -27.08 12.09
CA LEU A 510 34.75 -27.17 12.90
C LEU A 510 34.12 -25.77 13.15
N SER A 511 34.97 -24.74 13.23
CA SER A 511 34.53 -23.36 13.44
C SER A 511 33.77 -22.82 12.21
N TYR A 512 34.29 -23.04 11.00
CA TYR A 512 33.59 -22.71 9.76
C TYR A 512 32.29 -23.51 9.60
N GLU A 513 32.26 -24.77 10.03
CA GLU A 513 31.04 -25.60 10.00
C GLU A 513 29.92 -25.00 10.86
N LEU A 514 30.21 -24.70 12.13
CA LEU A 514 29.22 -24.16 13.06
C LEU A 514 28.76 -22.76 12.63
N CYS A 515 29.69 -21.91 12.21
CA CYS A 515 29.38 -20.56 11.73
C CYS A 515 28.47 -20.59 10.49
N THR A 516 28.78 -21.47 9.53
CA THR A 516 27.98 -21.65 8.31
C THR A 516 26.59 -22.20 8.63
N LYS A 517 26.50 -23.23 9.48
CA LYS A 517 25.20 -23.79 9.91
C LYS A 517 24.34 -22.74 10.63
N LEU A 518 24.95 -21.92 11.49
CA LEU A 518 24.25 -20.85 12.19
C LEU A 518 23.77 -19.78 11.20
N ALA A 519 24.65 -19.30 10.31
CA ALA A 519 24.34 -18.26 9.34
C ALA A 519 23.20 -18.69 8.40
N LEU A 520 23.29 -19.89 7.81
CA LEU A 520 22.26 -20.40 6.90
C LEU A 520 20.93 -20.64 7.61
N ASN A 521 20.95 -21.23 8.82
CA ASN A 521 19.70 -21.46 9.57
C ASN A 521 19.03 -20.15 9.99
N PHE A 522 19.81 -19.18 10.46
CA PHE A 522 19.27 -17.88 10.82
C PHE A 522 18.72 -17.15 9.59
N LEU A 523 19.47 -17.14 8.49
CA LEU A 523 19.09 -16.46 7.26
C LEU A 523 17.78 -17.00 6.69
N PHE A 524 17.68 -18.32 6.48
CA PHE A 524 16.53 -18.95 5.83
C PHE A 524 15.31 -19.16 6.74
N ASN A 525 15.51 -19.38 8.04
CA ASN A 525 14.40 -19.63 8.96
C ASN A 525 13.93 -18.37 9.70
N THR A 526 14.73 -17.30 9.76
CA THR A 526 14.40 -16.08 10.51
C THR A 526 14.50 -14.83 9.64
N HIS A 527 15.70 -14.46 9.17
CA HIS A 527 15.95 -13.16 8.55
C HIS A 527 15.13 -12.93 7.26
N LEU A 528 15.18 -13.87 6.30
CA LEU A 528 14.45 -13.75 5.04
C LEU A 528 12.92 -13.75 5.22
N ARG A 529 12.42 -14.26 6.35
CA ARG A 529 10.98 -14.30 6.69
C ARG A 529 10.46 -13.03 7.38
N THR A 530 11.33 -12.06 7.68
CA THR A 530 10.94 -10.82 8.36
C THR A 530 10.30 -9.79 7.43
N HIS A 531 9.81 -8.67 7.98
CA HIS A 531 9.27 -7.57 7.17
C HIS A 531 10.41 -6.81 6.45
N ARG A 532 10.10 -6.24 5.28
CA ARG A 532 11.08 -5.55 4.40
C ARG A 532 11.92 -4.48 5.13
N ARG A 533 11.33 -3.80 6.12
CA ARG A 533 12.01 -2.78 6.95
C ARG A 533 13.19 -3.35 7.74
N LEU A 534 13.03 -4.52 8.37
CA LEU A 534 14.09 -5.18 9.13
C LEU A 534 15.15 -5.83 8.22
N ARG A 535 14.78 -6.23 6.99
CA ARG A 535 15.72 -6.86 6.05
C ARG A 535 16.65 -5.86 5.35
N LYS A 536 16.14 -4.70 4.94
CA LYS A 536 16.85 -3.81 3.98
C LYS A 536 18.20 -3.34 4.48
N ASP A 537 18.34 -3.04 5.77
CA ASP A 537 19.54 -2.39 6.29
C ASP A 537 20.68 -3.38 6.56
N ASN A 538 20.38 -4.69 6.70
CA ASN A 538 21.35 -5.70 7.14
C ASN A 538 21.63 -6.81 6.12
N CYS A 539 20.82 -6.97 5.07
CA CYS A 539 20.91 -8.16 4.23
C CYS A 539 22.24 -8.28 3.47
N GLN A 540 22.83 -7.16 3.04
CA GLN A 540 24.09 -7.16 2.31
C GLN A 540 25.24 -7.75 3.14
N GLN A 541 25.28 -7.43 4.45
CA GLN A 541 26.30 -7.97 5.37
C GLN A 541 26.20 -9.50 5.48
N TRP A 542 24.99 -10.05 5.50
CA TRP A 542 24.78 -11.50 5.52
C TRP A 542 25.26 -12.20 4.25
N ILE A 543 25.08 -11.56 3.09
CA ILE A 543 25.55 -12.08 1.80
C ILE A 543 27.08 -12.07 1.76
N GLU A 544 27.71 -10.97 2.16
CA GLU A 544 29.17 -10.84 2.25
C GLU A 544 29.77 -11.84 3.25
N LEU A 545 29.10 -12.08 4.38
CA LEU A 545 29.52 -13.12 5.34
C LEU A 545 29.50 -14.51 4.72
N LEU A 546 28.43 -14.86 3.99
CA LEU A 546 28.33 -16.15 3.31
C LEU A 546 29.37 -16.29 2.19
N GLU A 547 29.58 -15.24 1.38
CA GLU A 547 30.66 -15.19 0.38
C GLU A 547 32.03 -15.47 1.01
N ASN A 548 32.34 -14.83 2.14
CA ASN A 548 33.57 -15.06 2.87
C ASN A 548 33.67 -16.50 3.43
N LEU A 549 32.58 -17.03 3.99
CA LEU A 549 32.54 -18.41 4.50
C LEU A 549 32.77 -19.43 3.38
N PHE A 550 32.18 -19.21 2.21
CA PHE A 550 32.34 -20.09 1.04
C PHE A 550 33.73 -19.98 0.43
N SER A 551 34.28 -18.77 0.28
CA SER A 551 35.59 -18.56 -0.37
C SER A 551 36.80 -18.98 0.48
N LYS A 552 36.63 -19.14 1.81
CA LYS A 552 37.71 -19.52 2.73
C LYS A 552 37.70 -20.99 3.12
N ASN A 553 36.57 -21.71 3.03
CA ASN A 553 36.50 -23.11 3.40
C ASN A 553 35.54 -23.93 2.49
N SER A 554 36.04 -25.03 1.93
CA SER A 554 35.26 -25.96 1.10
C SER A 554 34.12 -26.66 1.86
N LEU A 555 34.25 -26.85 3.17
CA LEU A 555 33.22 -27.43 4.02
C LEU A 555 31.97 -26.54 4.09
N SER A 556 32.14 -25.20 4.05
CA SER A 556 31.02 -24.26 4.00
C SER A 556 30.16 -24.47 2.76
N CYS A 557 30.80 -24.71 1.60
CA CYS A 557 30.10 -25.04 0.36
C CYS A 557 29.35 -26.37 0.48
N TYR A 558 29.98 -27.39 1.06
CA TYR A 558 29.35 -28.69 1.30
C TYR A 558 28.09 -28.57 2.18
N ILE A 559 28.14 -27.79 3.26
CA ILE A 559 26.99 -27.58 4.16
C ILE A 559 25.82 -26.92 3.42
N PHE A 560 26.10 -25.99 2.50
CA PHE A 560 25.05 -25.40 1.69
C PHE A 560 24.39 -26.43 0.77
N TYR A 561 25.17 -27.25 0.06
CA TYR A 561 24.62 -28.34 -0.76
C TYR A 561 23.87 -29.38 0.07
N GLN A 562 24.39 -29.72 1.25
CA GLN A 562 23.72 -30.61 2.20
C GLN A 562 22.35 -30.04 2.61
N LEU A 563 22.27 -28.74 2.89
CA LEU A 563 21.00 -28.06 3.19
C LEU A 563 20.01 -28.14 2.02
N LEU A 564 20.49 -28.05 0.76
CA LEU A 564 19.65 -28.18 -0.43
C LEU A 564 19.17 -29.62 -0.67
N PHE A 565 19.97 -30.63 -0.34
CA PHE A 565 19.69 -32.03 -0.70
C PHE A 565 19.09 -32.89 0.43
N GLU A 566 19.30 -32.55 1.70
CA GLU A 566 18.80 -33.35 2.84
C GLU A 566 17.35 -33.07 3.22
N LYS A 567 16.83 -31.89 2.89
CA LYS A 567 15.43 -31.56 3.16
C LYS A 567 14.57 -32.07 2.00
N ASN A 568 13.50 -32.81 2.32
CA ASN A 568 12.47 -33.22 1.35
C ASN A 568 11.71 -32.03 0.71
N ASP A 569 12.02 -30.81 1.15
CA ASP A 569 11.51 -29.57 0.60
C ASP A 569 12.43 -29.12 -0.54
N ASP A 570 11.89 -28.95 -1.75
CA ASP A 570 12.62 -28.44 -2.91
C ASP A 570 12.98 -26.95 -2.70
N ILE A 571 14.02 -26.68 -1.92
CA ILE A 571 14.46 -25.32 -1.52
C ILE A 571 14.76 -24.47 -2.75
N LEU A 572 15.32 -25.08 -3.80
CA LEU A 572 15.57 -24.40 -5.07
C LEU A 572 14.26 -23.90 -5.69
N LYS A 573 13.24 -24.76 -5.79
CA LYS A 573 11.90 -24.33 -6.23
C LYS A 573 11.32 -23.26 -5.29
N LEU A 574 11.41 -23.45 -3.98
CA LEU A 574 10.83 -22.54 -2.99
C LEU A 574 11.36 -21.11 -3.13
N TYR A 575 12.68 -20.94 -3.25
CA TYR A 575 13.31 -19.61 -3.26
C TYR A 575 13.52 -19.04 -4.66
N LEU A 576 13.73 -19.86 -5.70
CA LEU A 576 13.89 -19.35 -7.07
C LEU A 576 12.56 -19.12 -7.79
N LEU A 577 11.50 -19.88 -7.47
CA LEU A 577 10.25 -19.88 -8.23
C LEU A 577 9.02 -19.52 -7.38
N ASP A 578 8.80 -20.20 -6.26
CA ASP A 578 7.56 -20.05 -5.48
C ASP A 578 7.55 -18.78 -4.61
N CYS A 579 8.73 -18.22 -4.29
CA CYS A 579 8.84 -17.02 -3.44
C CYS A 579 8.29 -15.77 -4.17
N PRO A 580 7.24 -15.10 -3.65
CA PRO A 580 6.64 -13.96 -4.31
C PRO A 580 7.42 -12.65 -4.14
N ILE A 581 8.51 -12.65 -3.36
CA ILE A 581 9.28 -11.45 -3.03
C ILE A 581 10.57 -11.41 -3.84
N ASP A 582 10.65 -10.49 -4.80
CA ASP A 582 11.77 -10.34 -5.73
C ASP A 582 13.12 -10.17 -5.03
N ASP A 583 13.17 -9.31 -4.00
CA ASP A 583 14.37 -9.05 -3.20
C ASP A 583 14.94 -10.38 -2.64
N ILE A 584 14.09 -11.31 -2.17
CA ILE A 584 14.52 -12.59 -1.60
C ILE A 584 15.05 -13.53 -2.68
N ARG A 585 14.41 -13.57 -3.87
CA ARG A 585 14.87 -14.41 -4.98
C ARG A 585 16.28 -14.00 -5.42
N GLN A 586 16.52 -12.69 -5.54
CA GLN A 586 17.83 -12.15 -5.88
C GLN A 586 18.90 -12.49 -4.83
N ILE A 587 18.57 -12.35 -3.54
CA ILE A 587 19.49 -12.74 -2.45
C ILE A 587 19.86 -14.22 -2.55
N PHE A 588 18.86 -15.08 -2.79
CA PHE A 588 19.12 -16.52 -2.88
C PHE A 588 19.98 -16.88 -4.10
N GLU A 589 19.75 -16.23 -5.24
CA GLU A 589 20.56 -16.44 -6.44
C GLU A 589 22.00 -15.99 -6.27
N GLN A 590 22.24 -14.84 -5.63
CA GLN A 590 23.61 -14.40 -5.29
C GLN A 590 24.31 -15.42 -4.38
N ILE A 591 23.62 -15.95 -3.36
CA ILE A 591 24.18 -17.00 -2.50
C ILE A 591 24.54 -18.24 -3.33
N CYS A 592 23.67 -18.67 -4.24
CA CYS A 592 23.96 -19.78 -5.16
C CYS A 592 25.15 -19.49 -6.07
N GLU A 593 25.27 -18.27 -6.60
CA GLU A 593 26.42 -17.83 -7.41
C GLU A 593 27.73 -17.94 -6.63
N TYR A 594 27.79 -17.41 -5.39
CA TYR A 594 29.00 -17.48 -4.57
C TYR A 594 29.42 -18.91 -4.24
N VAL A 595 28.45 -19.79 -3.95
CA VAL A 595 28.73 -21.21 -3.71
C VAL A 595 29.24 -21.88 -4.98
N LEU A 596 28.65 -21.61 -6.14
CA LEU A 596 29.12 -22.15 -7.43
C LEU A 596 30.57 -21.72 -7.72
N GLN A 597 30.86 -20.41 -7.62
CA GLN A 597 32.19 -19.85 -7.83
C GLN A 597 33.23 -20.45 -6.87
N SER A 598 32.92 -20.53 -5.58
CA SER A 598 33.83 -21.10 -4.58
C SER A 598 34.02 -22.61 -4.76
N SER A 599 32.94 -23.34 -5.04
CA SER A 599 33.00 -24.79 -5.29
C SER A 599 33.86 -25.14 -6.49
N TYR A 600 33.82 -24.28 -7.52
CA TYR A 600 34.67 -24.41 -8.70
C TYR A 600 36.15 -24.24 -8.35
N ILE A 601 36.51 -23.22 -7.56
CA ILE A 601 37.89 -22.99 -7.10
C ILE A 601 38.42 -24.21 -6.31
N TYR A 602 37.58 -24.83 -5.50
CA TYR A 602 37.95 -26.03 -4.73
C TYR A 602 37.84 -27.35 -5.50
N ASN A 603 37.42 -27.32 -6.78
CA ASN A 603 37.27 -28.49 -7.64
C ASN A 603 36.28 -29.55 -7.08
N ILE A 604 35.19 -29.09 -6.46
CA ILE A 604 34.16 -29.94 -5.82
C ILE A 604 33.09 -30.36 -6.86
N ASN A 605 33.52 -30.99 -7.95
CA ASN A 605 32.69 -31.18 -9.14
C ASN A 605 31.40 -31.98 -8.90
N LYS A 606 31.44 -33.03 -8.07
CA LYS A 606 30.27 -33.89 -7.80
C LYS A 606 29.05 -33.11 -7.30
N TYR A 607 29.24 -32.12 -6.42
CA TYR A 607 28.11 -31.37 -5.85
C TYR A 607 27.60 -30.30 -6.81
N ILE A 608 28.50 -29.70 -7.60
CA ILE A 608 28.13 -28.81 -8.70
C ILE A 608 27.27 -29.57 -9.72
N GLU A 609 27.69 -30.77 -10.11
CA GLU A 609 26.95 -31.64 -11.03
C GLU A 609 25.53 -31.94 -10.52
N LEU A 610 25.40 -32.39 -9.27
CA LEU A 610 24.08 -32.65 -8.64
C LEU A 610 23.20 -31.40 -8.59
N PHE A 611 23.80 -30.24 -8.27
CA PHE A 611 23.09 -28.97 -8.20
C PHE A 611 22.56 -28.54 -9.57
N ILE A 612 23.39 -28.64 -10.61
CA ILE A 612 23.01 -28.30 -11.98
C ILE A 612 21.97 -29.30 -12.52
N GLU A 613 22.09 -30.60 -12.22
CA GLU A 613 21.08 -31.60 -12.56
C GLU A 613 19.71 -31.27 -11.96
N GLN A 614 19.66 -30.86 -10.69
CA GLN A 614 18.43 -30.42 -10.05
C GLN A 614 17.87 -29.14 -10.70
N LEU A 615 18.71 -28.12 -10.93
CA LEU A 615 18.28 -26.90 -11.62
C LEU A 615 17.70 -27.20 -13.00
N ILE A 616 18.38 -28.00 -13.83
CA ILE A 616 17.89 -28.36 -15.17
C ILE A 616 16.63 -29.23 -15.09
N SER A 617 16.45 -30.03 -14.03
CA SER A 617 15.21 -30.79 -13.82
C SER A 617 13.99 -29.92 -13.49
N LEU A 618 14.20 -28.73 -12.88
CA LEU A 618 13.13 -27.78 -12.60
C LEU A 618 12.55 -27.17 -13.87
N LEU A 619 13.37 -27.03 -14.94
CA LEU A 619 12.92 -26.52 -16.23
C LEU A 619 11.75 -27.33 -16.79
N ASP A 620 11.84 -28.66 -16.67
CA ASP A 620 10.84 -29.59 -17.21
C ASP A 620 9.58 -29.69 -16.34
N LYS A 621 9.68 -29.33 -15.05
CA LYS A 621 8.62 -29.60 -14.05
C LYS A 621 7.93 -28.35 -13.54
N SER A 622 8.69 -27.38 -13.04
CA SER A 622 8.19 -26.30 -12.17
C SER A 622 8.26 -24.92 -12.81
N VAL A 623 9.24 -24.67 -13.69
CA VAL A 623 9.47 -23.34 -14.27
C VAL A 623 8.30 -22.90 -15.17
N VAL A 624 7.68 -23.84 -15.89
CA VAL A 624 6.53 -23.56 -16.75
C VAL A 624 5.32 -23.07 -15.94
N GLU A 625 5.12 -23.59 -14.72
CA GLU A 625 4.03 -23.19 -13.83
C GLU A 625 4.28 -21.80 -13.20
N GLN A 626 5.55 -21.47 -12.92
CA GLN A 626 5.97 -20.24 -12.22
C GLN A 626 6.78 -19.28 -13.10
N VAL A 627 6.38 -19.14 -14.35
CA VAL A 627 7.15 -18.40 -15.36
C VAL A 627 7.42 -16.93 -15.00
N LYS A 628 6.50 -16.28 -14.28
CA LYS A 628 6.63 -14.87 -13.85
C LYS A 628 7.78 -14.61 -12.88
N HIS A 629 8.33 -15.66 -12.26
CA HIS A 629 9.41 -15.56 -11.29
C HIS A 629 10.71 -16.20 -11.82
N SER A 630 10.74 -16.62 -13.08
CA SER A 630 11.79 -17.48 -13.64
C SER A 630 13.07 -16.74 -14.06
N GLN A 631 13.07 -15.41 -14.15
CA GLN A 631 14.24 -14.63 -14.57
C GLN A 631 15.51 -14.97 -13.77
N VAL A 632 15.39 -15.00 -12.45
CA VAL A 632 16.50 -15.26 -11.52
C VAL A 632 17.02 -16.70 -11.67
N TYR A 633 16.12 -17.64 -11.94
CA TYR A 633 16.48 -19.02 -12.25
C TYR A 633 17.35 -19.13 -13.54
N PHE A 634 16.97 -18.43 -14.61
CA PHE A 634 17.75 -18.43 -15.85
C PHE A 634 19.09 -17.69 -15.69
N GLN A 635 19.14 -16.66 -14.86
CA GLN A 635 20.39 -15.96 -14.52
C GLN A 635 21.42 -16.93 -13.93
N LEU A 636 21.00 -17.81 -13.02
CA LEU A 636 21.90 -18.79 -12.41
C LEU A 636 22.48 -19.81 -13.41
N ILE A 637 21.67 -20.27 -14.38
CA ILE A 637 22.14 -21.12 -15.49
C ILE A 637 23.13 -20.36 -16.37
N TYR A 638 22.85 -19.08 -16.65
CA TYR A 638 23.75 -18.22 -17.42
C TYR A 638 25.09 -18.01 -16.70
N THR A 639 25.08 -17.76 -15.39
CA THR A 639 26.29 -17.67 -14.58
C THR A 639 27.12 -18.95 -14.68
N TYR A 640 26.50 -20.13 -14.55
CA TYR A 640 27.20 -21.40 -14.72
C TYR A 640 27.77 -21.57 -16.14
N THR A 641 27.02 -21.21 -17.18
CA THR A 641 27.44 -21.28 -18.58
C THR A 641 28.71 -20.45 -18.86
N ASN A 642 28.90 -19.35 -18.14
CA ASN A 642 30.03 -18.44 -18.32
C ASN A 642 31.27 -18.80 -17.47
N MET A 643 31.23 -19.85 -16.64
CA MET A 643 32.36 -20.17 -15.75
C MET A 643 33.59 -20.66 -16.52
N ASN A 644 33.41 -21.66 -17.40
CA ASN A 644 34.48 -22.23 -18.22
C ASN A 644 33.94 -23.17 -19.30
N ASN A 645 34.82 -23.70 -20.15
CA ASN A 645 34.44 -24.66 -21.18
C ASN A 645 33.87 -25.98 -20.62
N ILE A 646 34.30 -26.43 -19.43
CA ILE A 646 33.82 -27.68 -18.82
C ILE A 646 32.33 -27.57 -18.45
N SER A 647 31.91 -26.42 -17.92
CA SER A 647 30.52 -26.13 -17.58
C SER A 647 29.62 -26.19 -18.81
N ILE A 648 30.08 -25.65 -19.95
CA ILE A 648 29.41 -25.75 -21.24
C ILE A 648 29.30 -27.22 -21.67
N GLU A 649 30.39 -27.99 -21.63
CA GLU A 649 30.36 -29.43 -22.00
C GLU A 649 29.37 -30.22 -21.13
N TYR A 650 29.27 -29.88 -19.84
CA TYR A 650 28.35 -30.53 -18.92
C TYR A 650 26.88 -30.15 -19.19
N LEU A 651 26.58 -28.87 -19.44
CA LEU A 651 25.24 -28.44 -19.86
C LEU A 651 24.79 -29.11 -21.16
N LEU A 652 25.71 -29.27 -22.12
CA LEU A 652 25.44 -29.99 -23.36
C LEU A 652 25.16 -31.48 -23.10
N LYS A 653 25.89 -32.13 -22.18
CA LYS A 653 25.63 -33.52 -21.76
C LYS A 653 24.22 -33.69 -21.16
N LEU A 654 23.69 -32.67 -20.49
CA LEU A 654 22.33 -32.66 -19.94
C LEU A 654 21.23 -32.32 -20.98
N ASN A 655 21.58 -32.16 -22.26
CA ASN A 655 20.69 -31.70 -23.32
C ASN A 655 20.05 -30.33 -23.05
N THR A 656 20.75 -29.46 -22.32
CA THR A 656 20.23 -28.14 -21.90
C THR A 656 19.79 -27.29 -23.08
N PHE A 657 20.53 -27.32 -24.20
CA PHE A 657 20.15 -26.59 -25.42
C PHE A 657 18.74 -26.98 -25.91
N ILE A 658 18.47 -28.27 -26.06
CA ILE A 658 17.17 -28.76 -26.56
C ILE A 658 16.05 -28.47 -25.56
N ARG A 659 16.31 -28.63 -24.26
CA ARG A 659 15.31 -28.32 -23.22
C ARG A 659 14.94 -26.84 -23.22
N LEU A 660 15.93 -25.94 -23.32
CA LEU A 660 15.69 -24.50 -23.40
C LEU A 660 14.99 -24.10 -24.70
N MET A 661 15.33 -24.72 -25.83
CA MET A 661 14.64 -24.49 -27.11
C MET A 661 13.16 -24.92 -27.03
N ASN A 662 12.88 -26.09 -26.46
CA ASN A 662 11.51 -26.56 -26.24
C ASN A 662 10.75 -25.63 -25.31
N PHE A 663 11.39 -25.15 -24.23
CA PHE A 663 10.81 -24.15 -23.33
C PHE A 663 10.44 -22.87 -24.06
N LEU A 664 11.34 -22.34 -24.89
CA LEU A 664 11.15 -21.07 -25.59
C LEU A 664 10.07 -21.17 -26.69
N LEU A 665 10.13 -22.21 -27.53
CA LEU A 665 9.30 -22.29 -28.74
C LEU A 665 7.96 -22.99 -28.53
N GLY A 666 7.91 -23.99 -27.64
CA GLY A 666 6.76 -24.89 -27.48
C GLY A 666 6.57 -25.87 -28.63
N GLU A 667 5.53 -26.69 -28.52
CA GLU A 667 5.19 -27.70 -29.54
C GLU A 667 4.36 -27.12 -30.71
N ASN A 668 3.68 -25.99 -30.49
CA ASN A 668 2.81 -25.37 -31.48
C ASN A 668 3.59 -24.41 -32.40
N ILE A 669 3.60 -24.70 -33.70
CA ILE A 669 4.34 -23.95 -34.72
C ILE A 669 3.66 -22.61 -35.05
N ASP A 670 2.33 -22.53 -34.94
CA ASP A 670 1.54 -21.42 -35.48
C ASP A 670 1.50 -20.19 -34.57
N ASN A 671 1.49 -20.39 -33.24
CA ASN A 671 1.32 -19.30 -32.26
C ASN A 671 2.55 -19.12 -31.36
N ARG A 672 2.95 -17.88 -31.09
CA ARG A 672 4.03 -17.59 -30.11
C ARG A 672 3.65 -18.15 -28.75
N ARG A 673 4.55 -18.93 -28.12
CA ARG A 673 4.26 -19.61 -26.85
C ARG A 673 4.06 -18.62 -25.70
N TRP A 674 4.88 -17.57 -25.66
CA TRP A 674 4.95 -16.64 -24.53
C TRP A 674 4.51 -15.22 -24.93
N HIS A 675 3.80 -14.55 -24.03
CA HIS A 675 3.43 -13.15 -24.24
C HIS A 675 4.61 -12.21 -24.00
N CYS A 676 4.54 -10.98 -24.52
CA CYS A 676 5.66 -10.03 -24.50
C CYS A 676 6.16 -9.68 -23.09
N GLU A 677 5.28 -9.60 -22.09
CA GLU A 677 5.67 -9.34 -20.70
C GLU A 677 6.52 -10.47 -20.12
N GLN A 678 6.18 -11.72 -20.42
CA GLN A 678 6.93 -12.90 -19.99
C GLN A 678 8.24 -13.01 -20.77
N ALA A 679 8.19 -12.74 -22.08
CA ALA A 679 9.33 -12.93 -22.96
C ALA A 679 10.48 -11.94 -22.73
N LYS A 680 10.21 -10.75 -22.17
CA LYS A 680 11.24 -9.81 -21.70
C LYS A 680 12.21 -10.44 -20.71
N GLU A 681 11.75 -11.39 -19.90
CA GLU A 681 12.58 -12.08 -18.91
C GLU A 681 13.48 -13.17 -19.55
N PHE A 682 13.18 -13.59 -20.78
CA PHE A 682 13.89 -14.69 -21.48
C PHE A 682 15.07 -14.24 -22.33
N GLY A 683 15.42 -12.95 -22.35
CA GLY A 683 16.62 -12.48 -23.06
C GLY A 683 17.88 -13.28 -22.73
N ILE A 684 18.01 -13.70 -21.47
CA ILE A 684 19.11 -14.54 -20.98
C ILE A 684 19.13 -15.93 -21.64
N ILE A 685 17.96 -16.50 -21.96
CA ILE A 685 17.85 -17.81 -22.61
C ILE A 685 18.51 -17.76 -23.99
N HIS A 686 18.26 -16.69 -24.76
CA HIS A 686 18.88 -16.52 -26.08
C HIS A 686 20.41 -16.44 -26.00
N GLU A 687 20.95 -15.78 -24.97
CA GLU A 687 22.39 -15.75 -24.73
C GLU A 687 22.95 -17.14 -24.36
N ILE A 688 22.29 -17.88 -23.46
CA ILE A 688 22.71 -19.25 -23.11
C ILE A 688 22.75 -20.12 -24.36
N LEU A 689 21.66 -20.14 -25.14
CA LEU A 689 21.56 -20.91 -26.38
C LEU A 689 22.68 -20.54 -27.37
N SER A 690 23.00 -19.25 -27.47
CA SER A 690 24.03 -18.75 -28.38
C SER A 690 25.44 -19.12 -27.94
N ILE A 691 25.74 -19.06 -26.64
CA ILE A 691 27.03 -19.50 -26.09
C ILE A 691 27.23 -21.00 -26.33
N LEU A 692 26.21 -21.82 -26.03
CA LEU A 692 26.26 -23.27 -26.26
C LEU A 692 26.49 -23.60 -27.74
N ALA A 693 25.79 -22.93 -28.66
CA ALA A 693 25.94 -23.14 -30.09
C ALA A 693 27.33 -22.70 -30.62
N LEU A 694 27.78 -21.49 -30.26
CA LEU A 694 29.10 -20.96 -30.65
C LEU A 694 30.24 -21.87 -30.18
N TYR A 695 30.14 -22.42 -28.97
CA TYR A 695 31.09 -23.42 -28.47
C TYR A 695 31.13 -24.67 -29.35
N CYS A 696 29.97 -25.23 -29.71
CA CYS A 696 29.91 -26.40 -30.60
C CYS A 696 30.52 -26.12 -31.98
N TYR A 697 30.17 -25.00 -32.61
CA TYR A 697 30.72 -24.63 -33.93
C TYR A 697 32.23 -24.40 -33.89
N SER A 698 32.75 -23.70 -32.88
CA SER A 698 34.19 -23.41 -32.76
C SER A 698 35.03 -24.67 -32.51
N ILE A 699 34.54 -25.65 -31.74
CA ILE A 699 35.26 -26.90 -31.53
C ILE A 699 35.22 -27.80 -32.76
N ASN A 700 34.10 -27.82 -33.50
CA ASN A 700 34.00 -28.66 -34.70
C ASN A 700 34.98 -28.24 -35.81
N GLU A 701 35.29 -26.94 -35.91
CA GLU A 701 36.34 -26.43 -36.79
C GLU A 701 37.74 -26.96 -36.41
N ASN A 702 37.96 -27.28 -35.13
CA ASN A 702 39.25 -27.73 -34.60
C ASN A 702 39.36 -29.26 -34.42
N ASN A 703 38.25 -29.95 -34.12
CA ASN A 703 38.18 -31.37 -33.77
C ASN A 703 36.97 -32.01 -34.47
N HIS A 704 37.14 -32.32 -35.76
CA HIS A 704 36.15 -32.65 -36.79
C HIS A 704 35.07 -33.72 -36.53
N LYS A 705 34.87 -34.25 -35.32
CA LYS A 705 33.82 -35.27 -35.04
C LYS A 705 33.14 -35.23 -33.66
N LYS A 706 33.64 -34.50 -32.65
CA LYS A 706 33.15 -34.65 -31.24
C LYS A 706 31.69 -34.21 -31.05
N TYR A 707 31.26 -33.14 -31.71
CA TYR A 707 29.92 -32.53 -31.52
C TYR A 707 29.04 -32.55 -32.76
N PHE A 708 29.39 -33.35 -33.77
CA PHE A 708 28.71 -33.35 -35.07
C PHE A 708 27.21 -33.65 -34.97
N GLU A 709 26.81 -34.62 -34.15
CA GLU A 709 25.40 -34.98 -33.99
C GLU A 709 24.60 -33.89 -33.25
N LEU A 710 25.22 -33.24 -32.27
CA LEU A 710 24.61 -32.14 -31.53
C LEU A 710 24.42 -30.91 -32.43
N ILE A 711 25.39 -30.60 -33.29
CA ILE A 711 25.28 -29.52 -34.28
C ILE A 711 24.13 -29.81 -35.25
N LYS A 712 23.98 -31.05 -35.73
CA LYS A 712 22.81 -31.41 -36.55
C LYS A 712 21.48 -31.15 -35.83
N GLN A 713 21.41 -31.45 -34.53
CA GLN A 713 20.21 -31.16 -33.73
C GLN A 713 19.98 -29.66 -33.57
N MET A 714 21.04 -28.86 -33.40
CA MET A 714 20.95 -27.39 -33.37
C MET A 714 20.52 -26.81 -34.72
N ASP A 715 21.07 -27.33 -35.82
CA ASP A 715 20.79 -26.88 -37.19
C ASP A 715 19.31 -27.06 -37.57
N ILE A 716 18.58 -28.01 -36.96
CA ILE A 716 17.12 -28.14 -37.11
C ILE A 716 16.40 -26.82 -36.78
N TYR A 717 16.92 -26.07 -35.81
CA TYR A 717 16.37 -24.79 -35.35
C TYR A 717 16.98 -23.56 -35.99
N PHE A 718 18.19 -23.65 -36.55
CA PHE A 718 18.84 -22.51 -37.20
C PHE A 718 18.61 -22.47 -38.70
N ILE A 719 18.64 -23.63 -39.37
CA ILE A 719 18.57 -23.75 -40.84
C ILE A 719 17.49 -24.76 -41.29
N GLY A 720 17.02 -25.63 -40.40
CA GLY A 720 16.03 -26.67 -40.67
C GLY A 720 14.58 -26.20 -40.54
N GLN A 721 13.68 -27.14 -40.26
CA GLN A 721 12.22 -26.92 -40.24
C GLN A 721 11.76 -25.90 -39.18
N TRP A 722 12.50 -25.72 -38.08
CA TRP A 722 12.16 -24.78 -37.00
C TRP A 722 12.84 -23.41 -37.15
N SER A 723 13.67 -23.21 -38.19
CA SER A 723 14.43 -21.98 -38.46
C SER A 723 13.55 -20.72 -38.51
N ASN A 724 12.49 -20.73 -39.32
CA ASN A 724 11.58 -19.59 -39.43
C ASN A 724 10.98 -19.20 -38.08
N ARG A 725 10.71 -20.18 -37.21
CA ARG A 725 10.11 -19.93 -35.90
C ARG A 725 11.12 -19.31 -34.94
N TYR A 726 12.32 -19.88 -34.84
CA TYR A 726 13.34 -19.36 -33.95
C TYR A 726 13.84 -17.97 -34.39
N LEU A 727 14.04 -17.73 -35.69
CA LEU A 727 14.46 -16.42 -36.20
C LEU A 727 13.42 -15.32 -35.95
N LYS A 728 12.12 -15.66 -35.96
CA LYS A 728 11.04 -14.74 -35.53
C LYS A 728 11.15 -14.43 -34.04
N GLU A 729 11.40 -15.44 -33.19
CA GLU A 729 11.63 -15.20 -31.76
C GLU A 729 12.85 -14.33 -31.48
N ILE A 730 13.94 -14.45 -32.26
CA ILE A 730 15.08 -13.54 -32.15
C ILE A 730 14.65 -12.10 -32.45
N CYS A 731 13.84 -11.87 -33.48
CA CYS A 731 13.34 -10.53 -33.79
C CYS A 731 12.53 -9.96 -32.63
N TYR A 732 11.68 -10.76 -31.99
CA TYR A 732 10.96 -10.34 -30.78
C TYR A 732 11.90 -10.07 -29.60
N ALA A 733 12.89 -10.92 -29.37
CA ALA A 733 13.87 -10.75 -28.28
C ALA A 733 14.63 -9.42 -28.41
N PHE A 734 15.02 -9.01 -29.62
CA PHE A 734 15.68 -7.71 -29.86
C PHE A 734 14.73 -6.52 -29.68
N GLN A 735 13.42 -6.70 -29.88
CA GLN A 735 12.43 -5.65 -29.58
C GLN A 735 12.17 -5.53 -28.07
N GLU A 736 12.26 -6.65 -27.34
CA GLU A 736 11.89 -6.74 -25.93
C GLU A 736 13.07 -6.46 -24.98
N VAL A 737 14.30 -6.76 -25.41
CA VAL A 737 15.52 -6.69 -24.60
C VAL A 737 16.57 -5.82 -25.30
N SER A 738 17.29 -5.00 -24.52
CA SER A 738 18.40 -4.18 -25.04
C SER A 738 19.42 -5.06 -25.79
N SER A 739 19.81 -4.63 -26.99
CA SER A 739 20.82 -5.33 -27.81
C SER A 739 22.17 -5.49 -27.10
N THR A 740 22.47 -4.65 -26.09
CA THR A 740 23.68 -4.78 -25.26
C THR A 740 23.70 -6.04 -24.40
N LYS A 741 22.53 -6.65 -24.16
CA LYS A 741 22.39 -7.90 -23.40
C LYS A 741 22.32 -9.14 -24.31
N LEU A 742 22.35 -8.97 -25.64
CA LEU A 742 22.21 -10.05 -26.64
C LEU A 742 23.47 -10.18 -27.51
N ILE A 743 24.66 -10.07 -26.91
CA ILE A 743 25.93 -9.98 -27.62
C ILE A 743 26.29 -11.31 -28.29
N HIS A 744 26.18 -12.43 -27.58
CA HIS A 744 26.50 -13.75 -28.17
C HIS A 744 25.45 -14.16 -29.20
N THR A 745 24.21 -13.70 -29.03
CA THR A 745 23.14 -13.89 -30.02
C THR A 745 23.48 -13.20 -31.34
N LEU A 746 23.98 -11.95 -31.31
CA LEU A 746 24.48 -11.27 -32.50
C LEU A 746 25.65 -12.03 -33.15
N GLN A 747 26.62 -12.48 -32.36
CA GLN A 747 27.78 -13.23 -32.84
C GLN A 747 27.38 -14.55 -33.51
N LEU A 748 26.40 -15.27 -32.94
CA LEU A 748 25.87 -16.49 -33.54
C LEU A 748 25.20 -16.20 -34.88
N MET A 749 24.37 -15.16 -34.96
CA MET A 749 23.70 -14.79 -36.21
C MET A 749 24.71 -14.39 -37.30
N GLU A 750 25.76 -13.65 -36.94
CA GLU A 750 26.85 -13.31 -37.85
C GLU A 750 27.58 -14.56 -38.35
N LYS A 751 27.91 -15.48 -37.44
CA LYS A 751 28.58 -16.75 -37.77
C LYS A 751 27.75 -17.62 -38.71
N LEU A 752 26.44 -17.70 -38.50
CA LEU A 752 25.52 -18.49 -39.33
C LEU A 752 25.29 -17.89 -40.72
N ALA A 753 25.33 -16.55 -40.84
CA ALA A 753 25.16 -15.85 -42.11
C ALA A 753 26.43 -15.81 -42.97
N LYS A 754 27.61 -15.83 -42.33
CA LYS A 754 28.90 -15.78 -43.02
C LYS A 754 29.04 -16.94 -44.02
N ASN A 755 29.27 -16.61 -45.29
CA ASN A 755 29.34 -17.55 -46.41
C ASN A 755 28.09 -18.43 -46.60
N ASN A 756 26.93 -18.03 -46.06
CA ASN A 756 25.67 -18.78 -46.16
C ASN A 756 24.55 -17.90 -46.74
N ASP A 757 24.43 -17.95 -48.06
CA ASP A 757 23.45 -17.18 -48.84
C ASP A 757 22.00 -17.52 -48.47
N LYS A 758 21.69 -18.81 -48.34
CA LYS A 758 20.32 -19.28 -48.02
C LYS A 758 19.84 -18.80 -46.65
N PHE A 759 20.70 -18.91 -45.63
CA PHE A 759 20.38 -18.40 -44.30
C PHE A 759 20.25 -16.87 -44.31
N SER A 760 21.17 -16.18 -45.00
CA SER A 760 21.14 -14.72 -45.13
C SER A 760 19.83 -14.23 -45.75
N GLU A 761 19.39 -14.84 -46.85
CA GLU A 761 18.13 -14.52 -47.52
C GLU A 761 16.92 -14.74 -46.60
N GLN A 762 16.85 -15.91 -45.95
CA GLN A 762 15.76 -16.24 -45.04
C GLN A 762 15.69 -15.27 -43.87
N PHE A 763 16.83 -14.96 -43.24
CA PHE A 763 16.86 -14.12 -42.05
C PHE A 763 16.57 -12.65 -42.38
N ILE A 764 17.12 -12.12 -43.48
CA ILE A 764 16.79 -10.76 -43.98
C ILE A 764 15.28 -10.65 -44.22
N ARG A 765 14.66 -11.64 -44.88
CA ARG A 765 13.21 -11.64 -45.11
C ARG A 765 12.40 -11.54 -43.82
N ILE A 766 12.78 -12.31 -42.78
CA ILE A 766 12.08 -12.29 -41.48
C ILE A 766 12.28 -10.95 -40.76
N ILE A 767 13.50 -10.39 -40.80
CA ILE A 767 13.79 -9.09 -40.20
C ILE A 767 12.98 -7.99 -40.90
N LEU A 768 12.91 -8.00 -42.24
CA LEU A 768 12.11 -7.03 -42.99
C LEU A 768 10.62 -7.15 -42.68
N GLN A 769 10.07 -8.37 -42.62
CA GLN A 769 8.69 -8.59 -42.18
C GLN A 769 8.44 -8.01 -40.77
N SER A 770 9.40 -8.21 -39.86
CA SER A 770 9.32 -7.66 -38.50
C SER A 770 9.39 -6.13 -38.51
N ILE A 771 10.30 -5.52 -39.28
CA ILE A 771 10.43 -4.07 -39.44
C ILE A 771 9.13 -3.44 -39.96
N VAL A 772 8.38 -4.12 -40.82
CA VAL A 772 7.09 -3.61 -41.34
C VAL A 772 6.01 -3.61 -40.25
N GLN A 773 6.00 -4.60 -39.37
CA GLN A 773 4.94 -4.81 -38.37
C GLN A 773 5.18 -4.12 -37.02
N THR A 774 6.43 -3.81 -36.69
CA THR A 774 6.84 -3.26 -35.38
C THR A 774 6.58 -1.75 -35.27
N HIS A 775 6.33 -1.25 -34.05
CA HIS A 775 6.17 0.18 -33.77
C HIS A 775 7.49 0.96 -33.97
N THR A 776 7.41 2.26 -34.29
CA THR A 776 8.59 3.08 -34.63
C THR A 776 9.61 3.23 -33.50
N ASN A 777 9.23 2.98 -32.25
CA ASN A 777 10.16 3.10 -31.11
C ASN A 777 11.13 1.90 -31.03
N ASP A 778 10.73 0.73 -31.56
CA ASP A 778 11.50 -0.51 -31.43
C ASP A 778 12.30 -0.85 -32.71
N LEU A 779 12.19 -0.04 -33.77
CA LEU A 779 12.89 -0.28 -35.04
C LEU A 779 14.41 -0.22 -34.91
N LYS A 780 14.93 0.57 -33.96
CA LYS A 780 16.38 0.75 -33.74
C LYS A 780 17.08 -0.56 -33.42
N SER A 781 16.46 -1.46 -32.65
CA SER A 781 17.05 -2.74 -32.30
C SER A 781 17.02 -3.73 -33.47
N LEU A 782 15.95 -3.73 -34.27
CA LEU A 782 15.87 -4.51 -35.52
C LEU A 782 16.87 -4.03 -36.57
N PHE A 783 17.08 -2.72 -36.69
CA PHE A 783 18.13 -2.17 -37.54
C PHE A 783 19.51 -2.60 -37.08
N LYS A 784 19.77 -2.65 -35.77
CA LYS A 784 21.04 -3.16 -35.25
C LYS A 784 21.26 -4.63 -35.61
N LEU A 785 20.21 -5.45 -35.53
CA LEU A 785 20.23 -6.85 -35.96
C LEU A 785 20.49 -6.98 -37.47
N LEU A 786 19.82 -6.18 -38.30
CA LEU A 786 20.03 -6.16 -39.75
C LEU A 786 21.44 -5.71 -40.14
N SER A 787 21.97 -4.65 -39.49
CA SER A 787 23.35 -4.19 -39.67
C SER A 787 24.37 -5.30 -39.45
N CYS A 788 24.14 -6.16 -38.45
CA CYS A 788 25.05 -7.26 -38.10
C CYS A 788 25.28 -8.22 -39.27
N ILE A 789 24.30 -8.36 -40.17
CA ILE A 789 24.36 -9.27 -41.32
C ILE A 789 24.83 -8.52 -42.57
N LEU A 790 24.38 -7.28 -42.76
CA LEU A 790 24.73 -6.47 -43.93
C LEU A 790 26.20 -6.04 -43.95
N LEU A 791 26.82 -5.91 -42.77
CA LEU A 791 28.22 -5.51 -42.63
C LEU A 791 29.21 -6.68 -42.70
N ILE A 792 28.74 -7.92 -42.82
CA ILE A 792 29.62 -9.08 -42.99
C ILE A 792 30.40 -8.92 -44.29
N ASP A 793 31.72 -8.89 -44.18
CA ASP A 793 32.66 -8.84 -45.29
C ASP A 793 32.92 -10.26 -45.82
N ASP A 794 32.10 -10.69 -46.78
CA ASP A 794 32.23 -11.95 -47.51
C ASP A 794 31.72 -11.79 -48.96
N SER A 795 31.80 -12.87 -49.76
CA SER A 795 31.39 -12.86 -51.17
C SER A 795 29.92 -12.53 -51.43
N PHE A 796 29.06 -12.57 -50.41
CA PHE A 796 27.62 -12.34 -50.51
C PHE A 796 27.18 -10.98 -49.96
N GLN A 797 28.09 -10.12 -49.51
CA GLN A 797 27.74 -8.82 -48.92
C GLN A 797 26.86 -7.96 -49.84
N THR A 798 27.27 -7.81 -51.11
CA THR A 798 26.49 -7.03 -52.09
C THR A 798 25.11 -7.63 -52.34
N LYS A 799 25.01 -8.97 -52.39
CA LYS A 799 23.73 -9.67 -52.56
C LYS A 799 22.81 -9.47 -51.35
N ARG A 800 23.36 -9.47 -50.12
CA ARG A 800 22.61 -9.14 -48.90
C ARG A 800 22.09 -7.71 -48.92
N LEU A 801 22.91 -6.75 -49.36
CA LEU A 801 22.49 -5.35 -49.52
C LEU A 801 21.36 -5.22 -50.56
N GLN A 802 21.47 -5.93 -51.68
CA GLN A 802 20.43 -5.97 -52.71
C GLN A 802 19.12 -6.53 -52.16
N LEU A 803 19.15 -7.70 -51.53
CA LEU A 803 17.97 -8.33 -50.94
C LEU A 803 17.30 -7.45 -49.88
N ALA A 804 18.07 -6.79 -49.03
CA ALA A 804 17.52 -5.96 -47.95
C ALA A 804 16.85 -4.67 -48.46
N PHE A 805 17.43 -4.01 -49.46
CA PHE A 805 16.96 -2.71 -49.92
C PHE A 805 15.99 -2.79 -51.11
N GLU A 806 16.24 -3.67 -52.08
CA GLU A 806 15.43 -3.83 -53.28
C GLU A 806 14.30 -4.85 -53.10
N GLY A 807 14.51 -5.88 -52.27
CA GLY A 807 13.59 -7.03 -52.12
C GLY A 807 13.81 -8.08 -53.20
N THR A 808 12.83 -8.96 -53.41
CA THR A 808 12.85 -9.98 -54.49
C THR A 808 11.83 -9.68 -55.56
N ASN A 809 12.29 -9.52 -56.81
CA ASN A 809 11.45 -9.35 -58.00
C ASN A 809 11.83 -10.43 -59.02
N GLU A 810 11.30 -11.66 -58.89
CA GLU A 810 11.41 -12.66 -59.94
C GLU A 810 10.04 -13.14 -60.40
N SER A 811 9.70 -12.75 -61.64
CA SER A 811 8.63 -13.32 -62.45
C SER A 811 9.08 -14.63 -63.11
N SER A 812 9.56 -15.60 -62.33
CA SER A 812 9.87 -16.94 -62.83
C SER A 812 9.10 -17.99 -62.02
N ASN A 813 8.18 -18.65 -62.72
CA ASN A 813 7.44 -19.83 -62.30
C ASN A 813 8.39 -20.93 -61.81
N THR A 814 8.66 -20.99 -60.52
CA THR A 814 8.94 -22.22 -59.76
C THR A 814 8.67 -21.98 -58.28
N ASP A 815 7.60 -22.60 -57.78
CA ASP A 815 7.26 -23.00 -56.41
C ASP A 815 7.71 -22.11 -55.22
N ASN A 816 6.70 -21.44 -54.62
CA ASN A 816 6.57 -21.05 -53.21
C ASN A 816 7.44 -19.91 -52.61
N ASN A 817 8.30 -19.23 -53.36
CA ASN A 817 8.94 -18.01 -52.84
C ASN A 817 8.02 -16.78 -53.03
N GLN A 818 7.33 -16.39 -51.94
CA GLN A 818 6.56 -15.14 -51.88
C GLN A 818 7.46 -13.93 -52.12
N ASN A 819 7.16 -13.12 -53.14
CA ASN A 819 7.79 -11.82 -53.37
C ASN A 819 7.67 -10.97 -52.10
N PHE A 820 8.76 -10.34 -51.68
CA PHE A 820 8.75 -9.40 -50.55
C PHE A 820 9.44 -8.09 -50.90
N ASN A 821 8.85 -7.01 -50.37
CA ASN A 821 9.25 -5.64 -50.58
C ASN A 821 10.49 -5.30 -49.73
N GLY A 822 11.49 -4.66 -50.34
CA GLY A 822 12.69 -4.16 -49.65
C GLY A 822 12.47 -2.83 -48.91
N LEU A 823 13.52 -2.33 -48.26
CA LEU A 823 13.47 -1.07 -47.51
C LEU A 823 13.16 0.16 -48.39
N TYR A 824 13.51 0.16 -49.68
CA TYR A 824 13.16 1.28 -50.57
C TYR A 824 11.65 1.41 -50.78
N SER A 825 10.95 0.30 -51.02
CA SER A 825 9.48 0.30 -51.06
C SER A 825 8.88 0.73 -49.73
N LEU A 826 9.43 0.27 -48.60
CA LEU A 826 8.95 0.68 -47.28
C LEU A 826 9.08 2.19 -47.07
N ILE A 827 10.18 2.81 -47.48
CA ILE A 827 10.35 4.26 -47.40
C ILE A 827 9.25 4.96 -48.22
N ARG A 828 9.03 4.55 -49.47
CA ARG A 828 8.03 5.17 -50.36
C ARG A 828 6.62 5.10 -49.79
N THR A 829 6.21 3.96 -49.26
CA THR A 829 4.87 3.80 -48.65
C THR A 829 4.75 4.52 -47.31
N SER A 830 5.83 4.58 -46.53
CA SER A 830 5.83 5.19 -45.19
C SER A 830 5.91 6.72 -45.22
N ILE A 831 6.35 7.35 -46.32
CA ILE A 831 6.42 8.81 -46.44
C ILE A 831 5.05 9.47 -46.23
N GLU A 832 3.98 8.82 -46.71
CA GLU A 832 2.60 9.33 -46.62
C GLU A 832 1.86 8.82 -45.38
N THR A 833 2.17 7.59 -44.93
CA THR A 833 1.42 6.90 -43.87
C THR A 833 2.08 7.02 -42.49
N GLU A 834 3.40 6.86 -42.39
CA GLU A 834 4.17 6.82 -41.14
C GLU A 834 5.55 7.48 -41.28
N GLN A 835 5.56 8.81 -41.29
CA GLN A 835 6.75 9.63 -41.57
C GLN A 835 7.97 9.33 -40.67
N ARG A 836 7.76 8.92 -39.41
CA ARG A 836 8.85 8.52 -38.52
C ARG A 836 9.55 7.24 -38.98
N ARG A 837 8.80 6.25 -39.47
CA ARG A 837 9.35 5.02 -40.04
C ARG A 837 10.21 5.35 -41.25
N ALA A 838 9.68 6.14 -42.18
CA ALA A 838 10.43 6.61 -43.35
C ALA A 838 11.74 7.29 -42.95
N TYR A 839 11.71 8.22 -41.98
CA TYR A 839 12.90 8.89 -41.47
C TYR A 839 13.92 7.92 -40.87
N GLN A 840 13.48 7.00 -40.01
CA GLN A 840 14.38 6.04 -39.35
C GLN A 840 15.02 5.08 -40.36
N THR A 841 14.28 4.64 -41.39
CA THR A 841 14.85 3.81 -42.48
C THR A 841 15.87 4.60 -43.31
N VAL A 842 15.61 5.88 -43.60
CA VAL A 842 16.61 6.76 -44.27
C VAL A 842 17.85 6.95 -43.38
N LYS A 843 17.66 7.19 -42.09
CA LYS A 843 18.77 7.32 -41.14
C LYS A 843 19.58 6.03 -41.03
N PHE A 844 18.93 4.87 -41.07
CA PHE A 844 19.58 3.57 -41.10
C PHE A 844 20.47 3.39 -42.33
N LEU A 845 19.96 3.72 -43.52
CA LEU A 845 20.73 3.70 -44.78
C LEU A 845 22.02 4.53 -44.66
N ILE A 846 21.89 5.78 -44.21
CA ILE A 846 23.04 6.69 -44.04
C ILE A 846 24.01 6.19 -42.96
N THR A 847 23.49 5.56 -41.91
CA THR A 847 24.33 4.96 -40.87
C THR A 847 25.16 3.81 -41.45
N LEU A 848 24.56 2.93 -42.25
CA LEU A 848 25.28 1.84 -42.93
C LEU A 848 26.34 2.36 -43.91
N SER A 849 26.04 3.40 -44.70
CA SER A 849 27.00 3.97 -45.65
C SER A 849 28.25 4.52 -44.96
N ASN A 850 28.13 4.97 -43.71
CA ASN A 850 29.27 5.46 -42.94
C ASN A 850 30.05 4.35 -42.24
N GLN A 851 29.49 3.14 -42.14
CA GLN A 851 30.10 2.00 -41.43
C GLN A 851 30.93 1.10 -42.34
N SER A 852 30.67 1.08 -43.65
CA SER A 852 31.42 0.25 -44.62
C SER A 852 31.54 0.95 -45.98
N ASN A 853 32.74 0.93 -46.57
CA ASN A 853 32.97 1.45 -47.92
C ASN A 853 32.15 0.69 -48.98
N ALA A 854 32.01 -0.64 -48.84
CA ALA A 854 31.20 -1.44 -49.75
C ALA A 854 29.71 -1.02 -49.70
N CYS A 855 29.20 -0.70 -48.51
CA CYS A 855 27.85 -0.14 -48.35
C CYS A 855 27.76 1.25 -49.01
N LYS A 856 28.77 2.11 -48.79
CA LYS A 856 28.84 3.44 -49.39
C LYS A 856 28.81 3.40 -50.91
N ASP A 857 29.59 2.50 -51.52
CA ASP A 857 29.66 2.33 -52.97
C ASP A 857 28.33 1.81 -53.52
N TYR A 858 27.69 0.85 -52.83
CA TYR A 858 26.38 0.32 -53.19
C TYR A 858 25.26 1.37 -53.14
N PHE A 859 25.20 2.19 -52.08
CA PHE A 859 24.18 3.24 -52.00
C PHE A 859 24.44 4.38 -52.98
N SER A 860 25.72 4.61 -53.33
CA SER A 860 26.09 5.56 -54.36
C SER A 860 25.63 5.10 -55.75
N SER A 861 25.72 3.79 -56.06
CA SER A 861 25.25 3.24 -57.33
C SER A 861 23.72 3.14 -57.43
N THR A 862 23.02 3.00 -56.30
CA THR A 862 21.55 2.91 -56.21
C THR A 862 20.86 4.23 -55.83
N ALA A 863 21.58 5.36 -55.90
CA ALA A 863 21.11 6.69 -55.48
C ALA A 863 19.74 7.09 -56.05
N ILE A 864 19.48 6.76 -57.32
CA ILE A 864 18.22 7.04 -58.03
C ILE A 864 17.01 6.44 -57.28
N GLN A 865 17.17 5.29 -56.63
CA GLN A 865 16.07 4.56 -56.00
C GLN A 865 15.57 5.23 -54.71
N TRP A 866 16.39 6.05 -54.05
CA TRP A 866 16.08 6.70 -52.77
C TRP A 866 16.21 8.23 -52.78
N GLU A 867 16.54 8.85 -53.91
CA GLU A 867 16.60 10.31 -54.09
C GLU A 867 15.28 11.01 -53.68
N ALA A 868 14.14 10.42 -54.06
CA ALA A 868 12.81 10.94 -53.71
C ALA A 868 12.62 11.07 -52.18
N ALA A 869 13.19 10.15 -51.39
CA ALA A 869 13.11 10.19 -49.94
C ALA A 869 13.92 11.36 -49.34
N ILE A 870 15.05 11.72 -49.95
CA ILE A 870 15.86 12.85 -49.51
C ILE A 870 15.19 14.17 -49.87
N ASN A 871 14.57 14.26 -51.05
CA ASN A 871 13.79 15.42 -51.44
C ASN A 871 12.59 15.63 -50.51
N TRP A 872 11.91 14.55 -50.11
CA TRP A 872 10.88 14.59 -49.08
C TRP A 872 11.43 15.10 -47.73
N LEU A 873 12.53 14.52 -47.22
CA LEU A 873 13.13 14.96 -45.94
C LEU A 873 13.54 16.44 -45.98
N LYS A 874 14.08 16.90 -47.11
CA LYS A 874 14.42 18.31 -47.36
C LYS A 874 13.18 19.21 -47.29
N GLN A 875 12.07 18.82 -47.91
CA GLN A 875 10.81 19.56 -47.84
C GLN A 875 10.27 19.61 -46.40
N GLN A 876 10.29 18.50 -45.66
CA GLN A 876 9.86 18.47 -44.26
C GLN A 876 10.69 19.39 -43.35
N MET A 877 11.98 19.55 -43.66
CA MET A 877 12.87 20.47 -42.94
C MET A 877 12.63 21.96 -43.29
N GLN A 878 12.00 22.29 -44.42
CA GLN A 878 11.87 23.66 -44.94
C GLN A 878 10.49 24.33 -44.74
N THR A 879 9.45 23.58 -44.38
CA THR A 879 8.02 24.00 -44.44
C THR A 879 7.48 24.95 -43.36
N SER A 880 8.28 25.75 -42.63
CA SER A 880 7.72 26.85 -41.80
C SER A 880 8.73 27.98 -41.51
N TRP A 881 8.29 29.23 -41.67
CA TRP A 881 9.11 30.46 -41.67
C TRP A 881 9.67 30.91 -40.31
N GLN A 882 9.53 30.12 -39.25
CA GLN A 882 10.19 30.33 -37.97
C GLN A 882 10.64 28.98 -37.41
N TRP A 883 11.92 28.65 -37.58
CA TRP A 883 12.53 27.53 -36.86
C TRP A 883 13.86 27.94 -36.24
N SER A 884 13.88 27.94 -34.91
CA SER A 884 15.07 27.79 -34.07
C SER A 884 15.08 26.35 -33.53
N PRO A 885 16.23 25.65 -33.42
CA PRO A 885 16.27 24.24 -33.02
C PRO A 885 15.78 24.06 -31.57
N ALA A 886 14.50 23.76 -31.38
CA ALA A 886 13.87 23.71 -30.05
C ALA A 886 13.94 22.32 -29.37
N HIS A 887 14.25 21.25 -30.10
CA HIS A 887 14.24 19.89 -29.54
C HIS A 887 15.57 19.16 -29.76
N ASN A 888 16.22 18.77 -28.65
CA ASN A 888 17.44 17.96 -28.61
C ASN A 888 17.18 16.45 -28.75
N ILE A 889 15.93 16.00 -28.65
CA ILE A 889 15.54 14.58 -28.65
C ILE A 889 15.37 14.10 -30.10
N SER A 890 15.97 12.97 -30.46
CA SER A 890 15.91 12.36 -31.80
C SER A 890 14.49 11.87 -32.14
N ASN A 891 14.12 11.82 -33.43
CA ASN A 891 12.89 11.14 -33.88
C ASN A 891 12.90 9.60 -33.65
N GLU A 892 14.03 9.06 -33.22
CA GLU A 892 14.15 7.68 -32.74
C GLU A 892 13.65 7.52 -31.29
N ASP A 893 13.75 8.55 -30.47
CA ASP A 893 13.56 8.47 -29.01
C ASP A 893 12.35 9.30 -28.52
N ASN A 894 11.45 9.68 -29.43
CA ASN A 894 10.31 10.56 -29.16
C ASN A 894 8.98 9.78 -29.24
N ASP A 895 7.96 10.14 -28.46
CA ASP A 895 6.67 9.41 -28.41
C ASP A 895 5.57 10.04 -29.29
N THR A 896 5.84 11.14 -29.98
CA THR A 896 4.86 11.75 -30.88
C THR A 896 4.70 10.95 -32.18
N ARG A 897 3.47 10.85 -32.69
CA ARG A 897 3.16 10.20 -33.99
C ARG A 897 3.72 10.96 -35.20
N SER A 898 3.92 12.27 -35.09
CA SER A 898 4.42 13.12 -36.18
C SER A 898 5.95 13.21 -36.20
N PHE A 899 6.52 13.36 -37.41
CA PHE A 899 7.93 13.71 -37.58
C PHE A 899 8.22 15.08 -36.95
N GLN A 900 9.32 15.19 -36.21
CA GLN A 900 9.79 16.44 -35.63
C GLN A 900 11.09 16.91 -36.28
N ARG A 901 11.26 18.23 -36.40
CA ARG A 901 12.48 18.84 -36.93
C ARG A 901 13.54 18.87 -35.83
N THR A 902 14.50 17.95 -35.89
CA THR A 902 15.53 17.74 -34.87
C THR A 902 16.92 17.97 -35.45
N ARG A 903 17.91 18.25 -34.59
CA ARG A 903 19.32 18.37 -35.01
C ARG A 903 19.84 17.08 -35.66
N SER A 904 19.38 15.93 -35.16
CA SER A 904 19.66 14.62 -35.78
C SER A 904 19.11 14.53 -37.20
N ALA A 905 17.90 15.02 -37.46
CA ALA A 905 17.30 14.98 -38.80
C ALA A 905 18.05 15.88 -39.79
N GLN A 906 18.49 17.06 -39.35
CA GLN A 906 19.32 17.94 -40.16
C GLN A 906 20.66 17.29 -40.51
N TYR A 907 21.34 16.68 -39.53
CA TYR A 907 22.60 15.98 -39.76
C TYR A 907 22.45 14.81 -40.74
N THR A 908 21.39 14.01 -40.59
CA THR A 908 21.06 12.93 -41.55
C THR A 908 20.85 13.48 -42.96
N LEU A 909 20.16 14.61 -43.11
CA LEU A 909 19.92 15.24 -44.40
C LEU A 909 21.22 15.73 -45.06
N GLU A 910 22.11 16.39 -44.30
CA GLU A 910 23.41 16.87 -44.79
C GLU A 910 24.29 15.71 -45.29
N GLN A 911 24.34 14.61 -44.53
CA GLN A 911 25.07 13.40 -44.93
C GLN A 911 24.47 12.73 -46.17
N ALA A 912 23.15 12.64 -46.27
CA ALA A 912 22.48 12.08 -47.43
C ALA A 912 22.74 12.90 -48.71
N GLN A 913 22.75 14.23 -48.60
CA GLN A 913 23.08 15.12 -49.71
C GLN A 913 24.54 14.98 -50.15
N SER A 914 25.47 14.84 -49.21
CA SER A 914 26.88 14.56 -49.51
C SER A 914 27.05 13.25 -50.29
N LEU A 915 26.31 12.20 -49.90
CA LEU A 915 26.33 10.90 -50.58
C LEU A 915 25.81 11.00 -52.03
N LEU A 916 24.69 11.71 -52.26
CA LEU A 916 24.14 11.98 -53.60
C LEU A 916 25.08 12.82 -54.49
N GLN A 917 25.78 13.80 -53.91
CA GLN A 917 26.77 14.61 -54.64
C GLN A 917 27.97 13.79 -55.09
N GLN A 918 28.45 12.84 -54.26
CA GLN A 918 29.51 11.92 -54.63
C GLN A 918 29.10 11.03 -55.82
N THR A 919 27.85 10.56 -55.88
CA THR A 919 27.30 9.86 -57.05
C THR A 919 27.32 10.72 -58.31
N THR A 920 26.98 12.00 -58.19
CA THR A 920 26.99 12.93 -59.34
C THR A 920 28.40 13.15 -59.89
N ILE A 921 29.42 13.14 -59.02
CA ILE A 921 30.83 13.22 -59.40
C ILE A 921 31.32 11.90 -60.03
N LEU A 922 30.93 10.76 -59.47
CA LEU A 922 31.25 9.43 -60.02
C LEU A 922 30.61 9.21 -61.41
N ASN A 923 29.36 9.59 -61.59
CA ASN A 923 28.67 9.50 -62.89
C ASN A 923 29.25 10.48 -63.92
N LYS A 924 29.72 11.67 -63.50
CA LYS A 924 30.48 12.58 -64.37
C LYS A 924 31.84 12.00 -64.79
N ASN A 925 32.52 11.27 -63.90
CA ASN A 925 33.80 10.61 -64.21
C ASN A 925 33.63 9.36 -65.09
N ILE A 926 32.50 8.64 -64.98
CA ILE A 926 32.16 7.53 -65.88
C ILE A 926 31.77 8.08 -67.27
N HIS A 927 31.05 9.20 -67.35
CA HIS A 927 30.78 9.88 -68.63
C HIS A 927 32.02 10.54 -69.25
N SER A 928 33.00 11.01 -68.46
CA SER A 928 34.28 11.46 -69.01
C SER A 928 35.17 10.31 -69.51
N ASN A 929 35.06 9.11 -68.93
CA ASN A 929 35.76 7.92 -69.42
C ASN A 929 35.08 7.25 -70.62
N ASN A 930 33.75 7.32 -70.73
CA ASN A 930 33.02 6.81 -71.90
C ASN A 930 33.06 7.77 -73.11
N ASN A 931 33.41 9.04 -72.93
CA ASN A 931 33.66 9.96 -74.05
C ASN A 931 35.00 9.74 -74.76
N ASN A 932 35.81 8.76 -74.34
CA ASN A 932 37.05 8.37 -75.05
C ASN A 932 36.91 7.09 -75.88
N ASN A 933 35.73 6.46 -75.98
CA ASN A 933 35.52 5.32 -76.87
C ASN A 933 34.20 5.43 -77.67
N ASN A 934 34.36 5.93 -78.90
CA ASN A 934 33.57 5.66 -80.10
C ASN A 934 32.08 6.04 -80.14
N THR A 935 31.84 7.22 -80.72
CA THR A 935 30.84 7.35 -81.79
C THR A 935 31.39 6.76 -83.09
N SER A 936 30.82 5.63 -83.52
CA SER A 936 30.31 5.50 -84.88
C SER A 936 28.85 5.04 -84.79
N THR A 937 28.01 5.80 -85.50
CA THR A 937 26.62 5.53 -85.94
C THR A 937 25.51 5.50 -84.89
N ASN A 938 24.81 6.64 -84.84
CA ASN A 938 23.44 6.84 -84.38
C ASN A 938 22.43 6.08 -85.25
N GLU A 939 21.32 5.65 -84.64
CA GLU A 939 19.98 5.94 -85.17
C GLU A 939 19.00 6.16 -83.99
N VAL A 940 18.11 7.12 -84.22
CA VAL A 940 17.29 7.88 -83.28
C VAL A 940 15.82 7.50 -83.48
N ILE A 941 15.01 7.43 -82.41
CA ILE A 941 13.60 7.88 -82.46
C ILE A 941 13.24 8.61 -81.15
N GLU A 942 12.61 9.77 -81.32
CA GLU A 942 12.31 10.87 -80.39
C GLU A 942 11.11 10.64 -79.45
N PHE A 943 11.06 11.43 -78.37
CA PHE A 943 9.81 11.84 -77.70
C PHE A 943 9.81 13.37 -77.51
N ASN A 944 8.72 14.01 -77.93
CA ASN A 944 8.44 15.44 -77.74
C ASN A 944 7.46 15.65 -76.58
N ASP A 945 7.83 16.57 -75.69
CA ASP A 945 6.99 17.22 -74.68
C ASP A 945 6.13 18.33 -75.28
N ILE A 946 4.89 18.53 -74.80
CA ILE A 946 4.23 19.85 -74.78
C ILE A 946 3.41 20.06 -73.49
N HIS A 947 3.91 20.99 -72.68
CA HIS A 947 3.28 22.05 -71.83
C HIS A 947 1.87 21.94 -71.20
N ASN A 948 1.89 21.99 -69.85
CA ASN A 948 1.48 23.09 -68.92
C ASN A 948 0.08 23.74 -68.87
N GLN A 949 -0.33 23.95 -67.60
CA GLN A 949 -1.23 24.98 -67.02
C GLN A 949 -2.75 24.79 -67.27
N SER A 950 -3.65 24.90 -66.29
CA SER A 950 -3.80 25.94 -65.26
C SER A 950 -4.91 25.60 -64.25
N SER A 951 -4.92 26.34 -63.13
CA SER A 951 -5.90 26.36 -62.03
C SER A 951 -7.30 26.89 -62.40
N SER A 952 -8.36 26.38 -61.76
CA SER A 952 -9.18 27.09 -60.75
C SER A 952 -10.65 26.62 -60.66
N SER A 953 -11.18 26.74 -59.43
CA SER A 953 -12.58 26.97 -59.04
C SER A 953 -13.60 25.80 -58.88
N SER A 954 -14.17 25.82 -57.67
CA SER A 954 -15.60 25.75 -57.31
C SER A 954 -16.43 24.45 -57.40
N SER A 955 -17.06 24.19 -56.23
CA SER A 955 -18.48 23.87 -56.00
C SER A 955 -19.07 22.49 -56.33
N GLN A 956 -19.52 21.86 -55.23
CA GLN A 956 -20.85 21.25 -55.02
C GLN A 956 -21.32 20.07 -55.90
N SER A 957 -21.38 18.93 -55.19
CA SER A 957 -22.54 18.06 -54.97
C SER A 957 -23.18 17.23 -56.10
N THR A 958 -23.46 15.99 -55.67
CA THR A 958 -24.60 15.12 -56.02
C THR A 958 -24.60 14.43 -57.38
N LEU A 959 -24.36 13.11 -57.40
CA LEU A 959 -25.34 12.01 -57.35
C LEU A 959 -24.71 10.73 -57.94
N ILE A 960 -24.91 9.60 -57.25
CA ILE A 960 -25.30 8.25 -57.73
C ILE A 960 -24.59 7.74 -59.00
N GLY A 961 -23.90 6.59 -59.05
CA GLY A 961 -24.09 5.29 -58.40
C GLY A 961 -24.01 4.19 -59.47
N ALA A 962 -23.76 2.95 -59.02
CA ALA A 962 -23.74 1.68 -59.77
C ALA A 962 -22.56 1.49 -60.75
N ASP A 963 -21.80 0.40 -60.74
CA ASP A 963 -21.87 -0.92 -60.07
C ASP A 963 -20.45 -1.37 -59.68
#